data_AF-Q3K4J7-F1
#
_entry.id   AF-Q3K4J7-F1
#
_cell.length_a   1.000
_cell.length_b   1.000
_cell.length_c   1.000
_cell.angle_alpha   90.00
_cell.angle_beta   90.00
_cell.angle_gamma   90.00
#
_symmetry.space_group_name_H-M   'P 1'
#
loop_
_entity.id
_entity.type
_entity.pdbx_description
1 polymer ?
#
loop_
_entity_poly.entity_id
_entity_poly.type
_entity_poly.pdbx_seq_one_letter_code
_entity_poly.pdbx_strand_id
1 'polypeptide(L)'
;MSKPLMYLLAGNGSAADWWDDALPHFQRYDVVPLELPGFGANPQPPCEDLADYAQTLLAMTQKGSAIMAVGVNALLVLHALQRRPGHFSRSVLLAPVGAFVWQRRLPALMSPLPIRKSIHWLLSNKPTLFARKFSNQTWTPAQYQRMGAGYARCRAFVPHWDLIRADTALPLLEWITDPVQLVWGDQDKVLGIEQAAAWSAILARADLTISLQPGWGHYPWIDAPAQFAQWLESGERGFVAHTKGGRLRLAELARQPVPAALTLNDCNDPRLPTFLARQPQTIWAVRSSSYGEDQADSANAGLSTTYLREPAANVPARIAELTTEGVEEVVVQRFITPQVSGIAFVRHLSVELEWVEGHLESLADGQISPERATLSRLGDAWRTGTFTTAHGLTEDVLWRFLQDVLRVFHYVPGDVEWAWDGSQLWLLQYRPISDYGWRRHLTAANIAEILPPQPSVLVEYAQRRAAASIPAIMARWDARVLQDNEPFTAVFGGASYINNDLFLARLADWGISASNYAGEVGGATPHLPWRPLRMLRSLPLFLRMQRIARGHLLSLEHGLQRFDRELTDLVAQGADGQQLADWFTRFYVFVVQGNLCIATALASSGGDWLGRPPTAYDNLENSPHRLPWETDPATPRPVSSALPLQAFPQWSGLIRLAHSTGLPGLRGYYLQVREWYRDNLMRIFFRLHHAMPLADREHWFAPHPDIRTRDGSFWQDGREGAEQATGFMIYPGQVRGILGEDILLEDTLDPGRHAHYQAARAVIARMGGRLSHGSTLLRELRKPSAVMPQVDLAWIGCEVLYRDGELELMNSKDVK
;
A
#
# COMPACT_ATOMS: atom_id res chain seq x y z
N MET A 1 25.91 -25.24 26.32
CA MET A 1 24.67 -24.76 25.64
C MET A 1 24.87 -24.96 24.15
N SER A 2 23.87 -25.45 23.41
CA SER A 2 23.95 -25.53 21.94
C SER A 2 24.04 -24.12 21.35
N LYS A 3 24.82 -23.94 20.29
CA LYS A 3 24.89 -22.65 19.59
C LYS A 3 23.50 -22.29 19.02
N PRO A 4 23.07 -21.02 19.06
CA PRO A 4 21.87 -20.59 18.36
C PRO A 4 22.01 -20.83 16.85
N LEU A 5 20.90 -21.17 16.19
CA LEU A 5 20.85 -21.43 14.76
C LEU A 5 20.74 -20.12 13.96
N MET A 6 21.56 -19.97 12.92
CA MET A 6 21.46 -18.89 11.94
C MET A 6 21.40 -19.44 10.52
N TYR A 7 20.37 -19.05 9.78
CA TYR A 7 20.26 -19.36 8.37
C TYR A 7 20.93 -18.29 7.52
N LEU A 8 21.66 -18.70 6.48
CA LEU A 8 22.25 -17.79 5.48
C LEU A 8 21.55 -17.98 4.14
N LEU A 9 20.98 -16.91 3.60
CA LEU A 9 20.21 -16.94 2.36
C LEU A 9 20.78 -15.91 1.37
N ALA A 10 21.66 -16.38 0.49
CA ALA A 10 22.33 -15.51 -0.48
C ALA A 10 21.37 -14.99 -1.57
N GLY A 11 21.84 -14.06 -2.40
CA GLY A 11 21.02 -13.32 -3.38
C GLY A 11 20.73 -14.07 -4.69
N ASN A 12 20.37 -13.31 -5.74
CA ASN A 12 19.99 -13.89 -7.03
C ASN A 12 21.18 -14.59 -7.70
N GLY A 13 20.99 -15.85 -8.09
CA GLY A 13 22.04 -16.66 -8.71
C GLY A 13 22.93 -17.43 -7.73
N SER A 14 22.64 -17.33 -6.43
CA SER A 14 23.45 -17.95 -5.40
C SER A 14 23.19 -19.45 -5.24
N ALA A 15 24.14 -20.09 -4.57
CA ALA A 15 24.09 -21.46 -4.10
C ALA A 15 24.76 -21.52 -2.71
N ALA A 16 24.53 -22.60 -1.94
CA ALA A 16 25.03 -22.75 -0.58
C ALA A 16 26.57 -22.65 -0.50
N ASP A 17 27.26 -23.16 -1.51
CA ASP A 17 28.73 -23.15 -1.59
C ASP A 17 29.33 -21.73 -1.65
N TRP A 18 28.54 -20.70 -1.96
CA TRP A 18 28.99 -19.30 -1.90
C TRP A 18 29.46 -18.85 -0.51
N TRP A 19 29.04 -19.57 0.53
CA TRP A 19 29.39 -19.28 1.91
C TRP A 19 30.63 -20.04 2.40
N ASP A 20 31.19 -20.97 1.61
CA ASP A 20 32.28 -21.86 2.03
C ASP A 20 33.49 -21.13 2.64
N ASP A 21 33.83 -19.96 2.12
CA ASP A 21 34.97 -19.18 2.62
C ASP A 21 34.64 -18.49 3.96
N ALA A 22 33.36 -18.20 4.24
CA ALA A 22 32.90 -17.51 5.44
C ALA A 22 32.53 -18.47 6.59
N LEU A 23 31.99 -19.66 6.27
CA LEU A 23 31.52 -20.64 7.25
C LEU A 23 32.55 -21.00 8.34
N PRO A 24 33.85 -21.21 8.04
CA PRO A 24 34.86 -21.55 9.05
C PRO A 24 35.10 -20.46 10.10
N HIS A 25 34.66 -19.22 9.83
CA HIS A 25 34.89 -18.09 10.71
C HIS A 25 33.77 -17.86 11.73
N PHE A 26 32.63 -18.54 11.60
CA PHE A 26 31.54 -18.46 12.58
C PHE A 26 31.84 -19.30 13.82
N GLN A 27 31.78 -18.68 15.00
CA GLN A 27 32.10 -19.30 16.27
C GLN A 27 30.89 -19.35 17.22
N ARG A 28 30.00 -18.36 17.15
CA ARG A 28 28.83 -18.18 18.03
C ARG A 28 27.58 -18.86 17.53
N TYR A 29 27.35 -18.91 16.23
CA TYR A 29 26.17 -19.56 15.64
C TYR A 29 26.47 -20.96 15.11
N ASP A 30 25.45 -21.81 15.09
CA ASP A 30 25.39 -22.94 14.16
C ASP A 30 24.77 -22.42 12.86
N VAL A 31 25.52 -22.47 11.77
CA VAL A 31 25.21 -21.70 10.56
C VAL A 31 24.82 -22.63 9.42
N VAL A 32 23.64 -22.41 8.86
CA VAL A 32 23.07 -23.25 7.80
C VAL A 32 22.76 -22.42 6.57
N PRO A 33 23.55 -22.54 5.49
CA PRO A 33 23.19 -22.01 4.19
C PRO A 33 21.90 -22.64 3.66
N LEU A 34 21.01 -21.82 3.11
CA LEU A 34 19.75 -22.26 2.52
C LEU A 34 19.75 -22.12 1.00
N GLU A 35 19.07 -23.05 0.34
CA GLU A 35 18.77 -23.00 -1.09
C GLU A 35 17.26 -23.18 -1.30
N LEU A 36 16.58 -22.10 -1.68
CA LEU A 36 15.16 -22.14 -2.02
C LEU A 36 14.91 -22.93 -3.32
N PRO A 37 13.66 -23.36 -3.61
CA PRO A 37 13.35 -24.03 -4.86
C PRO A 37 13.84 -23.26 -6.09
N GLY A 38 14.52 -23.96 -6.99
CA GLY A 38 15.16 -23.36 -8.17
C GLY A 38 16.52 -22.70 -7.94
N PHE A 39 17.06 -22.71 -6.71
CA PHE A 39 18.42 -22.27 -6.41
C PHE A 39 19.34 -23.46 -6.16
N GLY A 40 20.62 -23.31 -6.52
CA GLY A 40 21.67 -24.27 -6.21
C GLY A 40 21.33 -25.74 -6.48
N ALA A 41 21.54 -26.60 -5.49
CA ALA A 41 21.30 -28.03 -5.54
C ALA A 41 19.87 -28.44 -5.14
N ASN A 42 19.02 -27.50 -4.70
CA ASN A 42 17.61 -27.81 -4.40
C ASN A 42 16.93 -28.42 -5.65
N PRO A 43 16.33 -29.62 -5.58
CA PRO A 43 15.79 -30.30 -6.75
C PRO A 43 14.44 -29.73 -7.22
N GLN A 44 13.73 -28.99 -6.37
CA GLN A 44 12.40 -28.47 -6.69
C GLN A 44 12.46 -27.36 -7.76
N PRO A 45 11.45 -27.23 -8.64
CA PRO A 45 11.39 -26.12 -9.59
C PRO A 45 11.23 -24.77 -8.86
N PRO A 46 11.58 -23.64 -9.50
CA PRO A 46 11.27 -22.32 -8.96
C PRO A 46 9.80 -22.20 -8.55
N CYS A 47 9.51 -21.58 -7.41
CA CYS A 47 8.13 -21.32 -6.98
C CYS A 47 7.40 -20.40 -7.96
N GLU A 48 6.06 -20.49 -7.98
CA GLU A 48 5.22 -19.76 -8.94
C GLU A 48 5.19 -18.26 -8.65
N ASP A 49 5.22 -17.85 -7.38
CA ASP A 49 5.29 -16.44 -6.99
C ASP A 49 5.98 -16.20 -5.63
N LEU A 50 6.01 -14.92 -5.21
CA LEU A 50 6.63 -14.49 -3.95
C LEU A 50 5.93 -15.09 -2.71
N ALA A 51 4.63 -15.38 -2.79
CA ALA A 51 3.90 -15.96 -1.68
C ALA A 51 4.32 -17.40 -1.43
N ASP A 52 4.46 -18.17 -2.49
CA ASP A 52 4.91 -19.56 -2.42
C ASP A 52 6.37 -19.65 -1.95
N TYR A 53 7.24 -18.73 -2.39
CA TYR A 53 8.60 -18.64 -1.87
C TYR A 53 8.65 -18.34 -0.36
N ALA A 54 7.83 -17.38 0.11
CA ALA A 54 7.78 -17.03 1.52
C ALA A 54 7.27 -18.20 2.37
N GLN A 55 6.22 -18.89 1.91
CA GLN A 55 5.70 -20.09 2.59
C GLN A 55 6.74 -21.22 2.63
N THR A 56 7.47 -21.42 1.53
CA THR A 56 8.54 -22.42 1.46
C THR A 56 9.68 -22.07 2.42
N LEU A 57 10.09 -20.80 2.48
CA LEU A 57 11.11 -20.34 3.43
C LEU A 57 10.69 -20.60 4.87
N LEU A 58 9.43 -20.31 5.22
CA LEU A 58 8.89 -20.60 6.56
C LEU A 58 8.90 -22.11 6.86
N ALA A 59 8.57 -22.96 5.90
CA ALA A 59 8.61 -24.42 6.07
C ALA A 59 10.03 -24.99 6.22
N MET A 60 11.02 -24.34 5.60
CA MET A 60 12.43 -24.74 5.66
C MET A 60 13.17 -24.24 6.92
N THR A 61 12.56 -23.33 7.69
CA THR A 61 13.22 -22.65 8.81
C THR A 61 12.50 -22.86 10.14
N GLN A 62 13.27 -22.92 11.22
CA GLN A 62 12.73 -23.05 12.57
C GLN A 62 12.37 -21.69 13.18
N LYS A 63 11.20 -21.61 13.83
CA LYS A 63 10.81 -20.42 14.60
C LYS A 63 11.84 -20.12 15.71
N GLY A 64 12.18 -18.86 15.89
CA GLY A 64 13.18 -18.39 16.86
C GLY A 64 14.62 -18.42 16.37
N SER A 65 14.89 -18.91 15.15
CA SER A 65 16.22 -18.85 14.53
C SER A 65 16.57 -17.43 14.06
N ALA A 66 17.87 -17.16 13.88
CA ALA A 66 18.34 -15.96 13.19
C ALA A 66 18.40 -16.20 11.68
N ILE A 67 18.27 -15.15 10.88
CA ILE A 67 18.45 -15.22 9.43
C ILE A 67 19.23 -14.01 8.91
N MET A 68 20.15 -14.27 7.99
CA MET A 68 20.78 -13.26 7.15
C MET A 68 20.39 -13.51 5.70
N ALA A 69 19.89 -12.50 5.01
CA ALA A 69 19.48 -12.60 3.62
C ALA A 69 19.91 -11.42 2.76
N VAL A 70 20.02 -11.63 1.46
CA VAL A 70 20.62 -10.64 0.54
C VAL A 70 19.74 -10.35 -0.67
N GLY A 71 19.63 -9.07 -1.04
CA GLY A 71 19.04 -8.67 -2.31
C GLY A 71 17.60 -9.11 -2.48
N VAL A 72 17.34 -9.93 -3.49
CA VAL A 72 16.01 -10.50 -3.76
C VAL A 72 15.52 -11.39 -2.62
N ASN A 73 16.41 -12.18 -2.01
CA ASN A 73 15.97 -13.13 -0.99
C ASN A 73 15.75 -12.44 0.36
N ALA A 74 16.34 -11.25 0.57
CA ALA A 74 15.95 -10.37 1.66
C ALA A 74 14.48 -9.91 1.55
N LEU A 75 13.98 -9.67 0.33
CA LEU A 75 12.56 -9.40 0.11
C LEU A 75 11.69 -10.60 0.51
N LEU A 76 12.13 -11.82 0.21
CA LEU A 76 11.41 -13.04 0.59
C LEU A 76 11.33 -13.22 2.12
N VAL A 77 12.37 -12.82 2.86
CA VAL A 77 12.32 -12.78 4.33
C VAL A 77 11.27 -11.80 4.82
N LEU A 78 11.18 -10.60 4.24
CA LEU A 78 10.14 -9.62 4.59
C LEU A 78 8.73 -10.18 4.31
N HIS A 79 8.55 -10.85 3.17
CA HIS A 79 7.29 -11.55 2.85
C HIS A 79 6.99 -12.71 3.81
N ALA A 80 8.00 -13.38 4.36
CA ALA A 80 7.83 -14.40 5.38
C ALA A 80 7.41 -13.81 6.73
N LEU A 81 8.05 -12.71 7.16
CA LEU A 81 7.69 -11.98 8.37
C LEU A 81 6.26 -11.43 8.30
N GLN A 82 5.85 -10.89 7.15
CA GLN A 82 4.47 -10.43 6.93
C GLN A 82 3.44 -11.55 7.12
N ARG A 83 3.79 -12.81 6.82
CA ARG A 83 2.90 -13.98 6.96
C ARG A 83 2.94 -14.61 8.34
N ARG A 84 4.10 -14.61 8.98
CA ARG A 84 4.35 -15.18 10.31
C ARG A 84 5.20 -14.21 11.13
N PRO A 85 4.60 -13.16 11.72
CA PRO A 85 5.30 -12.27 12.62
C PRO A 85 5.96 -13.03 13.77
N GLY A 86 7.15 -12.60 14.18
CA GLY A 86 7.95 -13.22 15.23
C GLY A 86 8.58 -14.57 14.85
N HIS A 87 8.64 -14.93 13.56
CA HIS A 87 9.25 -16.20 13.14
C HIS A 87 10.76 -16.22 13.34
N PHE A 88 11.45 -15.12 13.06
CA PHE A 88 12.90 -15.00 13.25
C PHE A 88 13.22 -14.18 14.51
N SER A 89 14.17 -14.62 15.32
CA SER A 89 14.64 -13.86 16.49
C SER A 89 15.56 -12.70 16.12
N ARG A 90 16.15 -12.75 14.92
CA ARG A 90 17.00 -11.71 14.34
C ARG A 90 16.95 -11.80 12.82
N SER A 91 16.62 -10.70 12.15
CA SER A 91 16.58 -10.59 10.69
C SER A 91 17.59 -9.57 10.19
N VAL A 92 18.67 -10.02 9.53
CA VAL A 92 19.71 -9.16 8.95
C VAL A 92 19.60 -9.17 7.43
N LEU A 93 19.23 -8.05 6.83
CA LEU A 93 18.91 -7.94 5.41
C LEU A 93 19.92 -7.04 4.71
N LEU A 94 20.80 -7.62 3.91
CA LEU A 94 21.80 -6.89 3.15
C LEU A 94 21.23 -6.44 1.81
N ALA A 95 21.18 -5.11 1.63
CA ALA A 95 20.74 -4.43 0.43
C ALA A 95 19.47 -5.04 -0.20
N PRO A 96 18.29 -4.97 0.45
CA PRO A 96 17.06 -5.57 -0.07
C PRO A 96 16.58 -4.94 -1.39
N VAL A 97 16.03 -5.78 -2.27
CA VAL A 97 15.35 -5.36 -3.51
C VAL A 97 13.88 -5.06 -3.23
N GLY A 98 13.33 -3.99 -3.80
CA GLY A 98 11.89 -3.69 -3.71
C GLY A 98 11.59 -2.20 -3.90
N ALA A 99 12.37 -1.34 -3.26
CA ALA A 99 12.28 0.10 -3.43
C ALA A 99 12.51 0.52 -4.89
N PHE A 100 11.64 1.42 -5.36
CA PHE A 100 11.61 2.03 -6.70
C PHE A 100 11.70 1.08 -7.88
N VAL A 101 11.27 -0.18 -7.75
CA VAL A 101 11.37 -1.19 -8.83
C VAL A 101 10.82 -0.68 -10.17
N TRP A 102 9.77 0.14 -10.17
CA TRP A 102 9.17 0.72 -11.38
C TRP A 102 9.99 1.83 -12.05
N GLN A 103 10.91 2.48 -11.33
CA GLN A 103 11.75 3.56 -11.85
C GLN A 103 13.10 3.05 -12.35
N ARG A 104 13.48 1.81 -11.99
CA ARG A 104 14.78 1.25 -12.30
C ARG A 104 14.86 0.84 -13.77
N ARG A 105 15.96 1.23 -14.42
CA ARG A 105 16.25 0.85 -15.82
C ARG A 105 16.56 -0.65 -15.98
N LEU A 106 17.16 -1.27 -14.97
CA LEU A 106 17.60 -2.66 -15.04
C LEU A 106 16.42 -3.65 -15.22
N PRO A 107 15.33 -3.60 -14.43
CA PRO A 107 14.14 -4.42 -14.70
C PRO A 107 13.59 -4.26 -16.12
N ALA A 108 13.52 -3.03 -16.64
CA ALA A 108 13.06 -2.78 -18.01
C ALA A 108 13.99 -3.41 -19.06
N LEU A 109 15.31 -3.32 -18.87
CA LEU A 109 16.31 -3.96 -19.74
C LEU A 109 16.22 -5.49 -19.69
N MET A 110 15.90 -6.05 -18.52
CA MET A 110 15.80 -7.50 -18.29
C MET A 110 14.44 -8.08 -18.69
N SER A 111 13.46 -7.26 -19.06
CA SER A 111 12.12 -7.71 -19.45
C SER A 111 12.12 -8.65 -20.67
N PRO A 112 12.91 -8.42 -21.75
CA PRO A 112 12.93 -9.34 -22.89
C PRO A 112 13.62 -10.67 -22.55
N LEU A 113 12.92 -11.78 -22.77
CA LEU A 113 13.43 -13.14 -22.49
C LEU A 113 14.81 -13.45 -23.08
N PRO A 114 15.12 -13.10 -24.36
CA PRO A 114 16.43 -13.35 -24.92
C PRO A 114 17.55 -12.61 -24.17
N ILE A 115 17.30 -11.36 -23.74
CA ILE A 115 18.30 -10.54 -23.04
C ILE A 115 18.62 -11.15 -21.68
N ARG A 116 17.59 -11.47 -20.87
CA ARG A 116 17.82 -12.07 -19.55
C ARG A 116 18.46 -13.45 -19.63
N LYS A 117 18.12 -14.29 -20.62
CA LYS A 117 18.81 -15.57 -20.85
C LYS A 117 20.28 -15.39 -21.23
N SER A 118 20.59 -14.42 -22.09
CA SER A 118 21.97 -14.11 -22.47
C SER A 118 22.79 -13.60 -21.28
N ILE A 119 22.23 -12.72 -20.45
CA ILE A 119 22.90 -12.23 -19.24
C ILE A 119 23.10 -13.36 -18.24
N HIS A 120 22.10 -14.23 -18.06
CA HIS A 120 22.23 -15.42 -17.21
C HIS A 120 23.37 -16.33 -17.70
N TRP A 121 23.45 -16.57 -19.01
CA TRP A 121 24.54 -17.35 -19.60
C TRP A 121 25.91 -16.69 -19.40
N LEU A 122 26.02 -15.36 -19.56
CA LEU A 122 27.25 -14.61 -19.32
C LEU A 122 27.68 -14.67 -17.85
N LEU A 123 26.76 -14.51 -16.91
CA LEU A 123 27.05 -14.66 -15.48
C LEU A 123 27.50 -16.09 -15.14
N SER A 124 26.90 -17.09 -15.78
CA SER A 124 27.23 -18.50 -15.57
C SER A 124 28.62 -18.88 -16.09
N ASN A 125 29.03 -18.34 -17.25
CA ASN A 125 30.24 -18.78 -17.96
C ASN A 125 31.40 -17.76 -17.93
N LYS A 126 31.10 -16.47 -17.76
CA LYS A 126 32.04 -15.34 -17.80
C LYS A 126 31.76 -14.32 -16.68
N PRO A 127 31.68 -14.74 -15.41
CA PRO A 127 31.33 -13.85 -14.29
C PRO A 127 32.31 -12.68 -14.10
N THR A 128 33.56 -12.82 -14.55
CA THR A 128 34.59 -11.75 -14.50
C THR A 128 34.18 -10.48 -15.26
N LEU A 129 33.30 -10.58 -16.27
CA LEU A 129 32.76 -9.41 -16.97
C LEU A 129 31.93 -8.49 -16.05
N PHE A 130 31.43 -9.03 -14.94
CA PHE A 130 30.61 -8.32 -13.97
C PHE A 130 31.35 -8.01 -12.66
N ALA A 131 32.63 -8.39 -12.54
CA ALA A 131 33.41 -8.28 -11.30
C ALA A 131 33.27 -6.90 -10.62
N ARG A 132 33.50 -5.83 -11.38
CA ARG A 132 33.43 -4.44 -10.89
C ARG A 132 32.04 -3.97 -10.46
N LYS A 133 30.97 -4.72 -10.77
CA LYS A 133 29.62 -4.46 -10.24
C LYS A 133 29.44 -5.06 -8.85
N PHE A 134 30.10 -6.18 -8.57
CA PHE A 134 29.95 -6.91 -7.32
C PHE A 134 30.95 -6.47 -6.26
N SER A 135 32.20 -6.21 -6.67
CA SER A 135 33.28 -5.84 -5.77
C SER A 135 34.28 -4.90 -6.45
N ASN A 136 34.96 -4.09 -5.64
CA ASN A 136 36.15 -3.35 -6.08
C ASN A 136 37.44 -4.16 -5.90
N GLN A 137 37.36 -5.31 -5.21
CA GLN A 137 38.46 -6.25 -5.07
C GLN A 137 38.52 -7.20 -6.26
N THR A 138 39.71 -7.76 -6.52
CA THR A 138 39.87 -8.81 -7.53
C THR A 138 39.82 -10.16 -6.85
N TRP A 139 38.78 -10.95 -7.13
CA TRP A 139 38.68 -12.30 -6.59
C TRP A 139 39.61 -13.29 -7.28
N THR A 140 39.84 -14.41 -6.60
CA THR A 140 40.60 -15.54 -7.17
C THR A 140 39.82 -16.22 -8.31
N PRO A 141 40.51 -16.94 -9.22
CA PRO A 141 39.83 -17.73 -10.25
C PRO A 141 38.81 -18.73 -9.68
N ALA A 142 39.13 -19.35 -8.53
CA ALA A 142 38.24 -20.30 -7.86
C ALA A 142 36.94 -19.63 -7.38
N GLN A 143 37.02 -18.43 -6.81
CA GLN A 143 35.85 -17.66 -6.38
C GLN A 143 34.97 -17.26 -7.57
N TYR A 144 35.55 -16.79 -8.67
CA TYR A 144 34.79 -16.52 -9.89
C TYR A 144 34.14 -17.79 -10.46
N GLN A 145 34.85 -18.91 -10.47
CA GLN A 145 34.31 -20.19 -10.94
C GLN A 145 33.12 -20.64 -10.08
N ARG A 146 33.23 -20.53 -8.75
CA ARG A 146 32.16 -20.84 -7.80
C ARG A 146 30.94 -19.94 -8.04
N MET A 147 31.14 -18.65 -8.25
CA MET A 147 30.06 -17.73 -8.62
C MET A 147 29.36 -18.15 -9.92
N GLY A 148 30.14 -18.39 -10.98
CA GLY A 148 29.60 -18.82 -12.28
C GLY A 148 28.81 -20.13 -12.17
N ALA A 149 29.32 -21.10 -11.40
CA ALA A 149 28.64 -22.36 -11.12
C ALA A 149 27.32 -22.17 -10.36
N GLY A 150 27.28 -21.24 -9.38
CA GLY A 150 26.03 -20.86 -8.70
C GLY A 150 24.98 -20.33 -9.68
N TYR A 151 25.37 -19.37 -10.55
CA TYR A 151 24.47 -18.86 -11.57
C TYR A 151 23.99 -19.95 -12.52
N ALA A 152 24.88 -20.85 -12.96
CA ALA A 152 24.54 -21.95 -13.85
C ALA A 152 23.46 -22.88 -13.26
N ARG A 153 23.48 -23.08 -11.93
CA ARG A 153 22.50 -23.92 -11.20
C ARG A 153 21.22 -23.18 -10.83
N CYS A 154 21.21 -21.84 -10.86
CA CYS A 154 20.05 -21.03 -10.49
C CYS A 154 18.98 -21.02 -11.60
N ARG A 155 18.06 -21.97 -11.56
CA ARG A 155 16.86 -22.03 -12.41
C ARG A 155 15.91 -20.88 -12.12
N ALA A 156 15.95 -20.32 -10.91
CA ALA A 156 15.09 -19.23 -10.49
C ALA A 156 15.52 -17.85 -11.06
N PHE A 157 16.73 -17.71 -11.60
CA PHE A 157 17.26 -16.42 -12.08
C PHE A 157 16.33 -15.74 -13.09
N VAL A 158 15.87 -16.49 -14.10
CA VAL A 158 15.01 -15.97 -15.16
C VAL A 158 13.60 -15.65 -14.64
N PRO A 159 12.89 -16.59 -13.97
CA PRO A 159 11.55 -16.33 -13.42
C PRO A 159 11.46 -15.13 -12.49
N HIS A 160 12.46 -14.88 -11.63
CA HIS A 160 12.41 -13.79 -10.65
C HIS A 160 12.14 -12.40 -11.25
N TRP A 161 12.57 -12.16 -12.50
CA TRP A 161 12.28 -10.90 -13.22
C TRP A 161 10.79 -10.69 -13.52
N ASP A 162 10.00 -11.77 -13.57
CA ASP A 162 8.54 -11.70 -13.72
C ASP A 162 7.82 -11.65 -12.37
N LEU A 163 8.47 -12.09 -11.29
CA LEU A 163 7.89 -12.15 -9.94
C LEU A 163 8.05 -10.83 -9.17
N ILE A 164 9.22 -10.19 -9.28
CA ILE A 164 9.53 -8.93 -8.59
C ILE A 164 9.06 -7.77 -9.46
N ARG A 165 7.84 -7.33 -9.22
CA ARG A 165 7.23 -6.23 -9.96
C ARG A 165 6.73 -5.16 -9.00
N ALA A 166 6.39 -4.02 -9.58
CA ALA A 166 5.89 -2.87 -8.87
C ALA A 166 4.60 -3.18 -8.07
N ASP A 167 3.77 -4.11 -8.56
CA ASP A 167 2.52 -4.53 -7.92
C ASP A 167 2.67 -5.62 -6.84
N THR A 168 3.79 -6.35 -6.83
CA THR A 168 3.98 -7.55 -5.99
C THR A 168 5.05 -7.41 -4.93
N ALA A 169 5.99 -6.46 -5.08
CA ALA A 169 7.17 -6.40 -4.21
C ALA A 169 6.83 -5.95 -2.79
N LEU A 170 6.09 -4.86 -2.63
CA LEU A 170 5.89 -4.18 -1.35
C LEU A 170 4.52 -4.35 -0.64
N PRO A 171 3.49 -5.02 -1.20
CA PRO A 171 2.22 -5.18 -0.49
C PRO A 171 2.39 -5.65 0.96
N LEU A 172 1.71 -4.95 1.88
CA LEU A 172 1.60 -5.22 3.31
C LEU A 172 2.90 -5.16 4.13
N LEU A 173 4.05 -4.78 3.54
CA LEU A 173 5.31 -4.72 4.27
C LEU A 173 5.35 -3.62 5.35
N GLU A 174 4.52 -2.59 5.24
CA GLU A 174 4.39 -1.52 6.24
C GLU A 174 3.85 -2.00 7.60
N TRP A 175 3.27 -3.20 7.65
CA TRP A 175 2.67 -3.81 8.85
C TRP A 175 3.61 -4.79 9.55
N ILE A 176 4.84 -4.94 9.06
CA ILE A 176 5.88 -5.69 9.77
C ILE A 176 6.28 -4.89 10.99
N THR A 177 6.17 -5.51 12.17
CA THR A 177 6.62 -4.93 13.45
C THR A 177 7.87 -5.61 14.00
N ASP A 178 8.33 -6.68 13.34
CA ASP A 178 9.52 -7.44 13.70
C ASP A 178 10.80 -6.58 13.72
N PRO A 179 11.79 -6.92 14.57
CA PRO A 179 13.12 -6.35 14.50
C PRO A 179 13.83 -6.70 13.19
N VAL A 180 14.20 -5.67 12.43
CA VAL A 180 14.89 -5.79 11.15
C VAL A 180 16.14 -4.91 11.14
N GLN A 181 17.29 -5.52 10.84
CA GLN A 181 18.54 -4.81 10.61
C GLN A 181 18.82 -4.78 9.11
N LEU A 182 18.75 -3.58 8.51
CA LEU A 182 19.15 -3.40 7.11
C LEU A 182 20.62 -3.02 7.04
N VAL A 183 21.32 -3.57 6.06
CA VAL A 183 22.76 -3.41 5.90
C VAL A 183 23.08 -2.97 4.49
N TRP A 184 23.94 -1.96 4.35
CA TRP A 184 24.48 -1.53 3.06
C TRP A 184 26.00 -1.35 3.13
N GLY A 185 26.67 -1.76 2.06
CA GLY A 185 28.04 -1.36 1.79
C GLY A 185 28.08 -0.03 1.03
N ASP A 186 29.00 0.86 1.39
CA ASP A 186 29.19 2.14 0.69
C ASP A 186 29.78 2.00 -0.74
N GLN A 187 30.26 0.81 -1.09
CA GLN A 187 30.77 0.45 -2.41
C GLN A 187 29.85 -0.48 -3.21
N ASP A 188 28.62 -0.75 -2.73
CA ASP A 188 27.62 -1.54 -3.47
C ASP A 188 27.17 -0.79 -4.74
N LYS A 189 27.48 -1.36 -5.91
CA LYS A 189 27.13 -0.83 -7.24
C LYS A 189 25.90 -1.51 -7.86
N VAL A 190 25.27 -2.44 -7.16
CA VAL A 190 24.05 -3.14 -7.58
C VAL A 190 22.82 -2.48 -6.95
N LEU A 191 22.89 -2.19 -5.65
CA LEU A 191 21.80 -1.64 -4.84
C LEU A 191 22.35 -0.54 -3.92
N GLY A 192 22.40 0.69 -4.45
CA GLY A 192 22.99 1.83 -3.74
C GLY A 192 22.26 2.19 -2.44
N ILE A 193 23.05 2.71 -1.51
CA ILE A 193 22.67 3.16 -0.15
C ILE A 193 21.55 4.21 -0.13
N GLU A 194 21.38 4.98 -1.21
CA GLU A 194 20.35 6.01 -1.35
C GLU A 194 18.92 5.45 -1.15
N GLN A 195 18.73 4.13 -1.31
CA GLN A 195 17.45 3.45 -1.06
C GLN A 195 17.15 3.18 0.43
N ALA A 196 18.12 3.36 1.34
CA ALA A 196 17.91 3.11 2.77
C ALA A 196 16.79 4.01 3.34
N ALA A 197 16.71 5.26 2.89
CA ALA A 197 15.64 6.19 3.25
C ALA A 197 14.26 5.65 2.83
N ALA A 198 14.15 5.17 1.59
CA ALA A 198 12.92 4.57 1.09
C ALA A 198 12.49 3.35 1.93
N TRP A 199 13.44 2.49 2.30
CA TRP A 199 13.15 1.32 3.14
C TRP A 199 12.68 1.69 4.55
N SER A 200 13.16 2.79 5.12
CA SER A 200 12.65 3.29 6.41
C SER A 200 11.17 3.68 6.34
N ALA A 201 10.73 4.20 5.19
CA ALA A 201 9.34 4.57 4.97
C ALA A 201 8.48 3.36 4.57
N ILE A 202 9.03 2.39 3.82
CA ILE A 202 8.34 1.15 3.45
C ILE A 202 8.06 0.28 4.69
N LEU A 203 9.05 0.13 5.57
CA LEU A 203 8.93 -0.64 6.81
C LEU A 203 8.58 0.30 7.98
N ALA A 204 7.50 1.08 7.82
CA ALA A 204 7.17 2.20 8.71
C ALA A 204 6.95 1.82 10.19
N ARG A 205 6.64 0.55 10.47
CA ARG A 205 6.31 0.04 11.82
C ARG A 205 7.29 -0.99 12.36
N ALA A 206 8.34 -1.33 11.61
CA ALA A 206 9.33 -2.31 12.04
C ALA A 206 10.28 -1.69 13.08
N ASP A 207 10.77 -2.48 14.04
CA ASP A 207 11.94 -2.06 14.83
C ASP A 207 13.18 -2.08 13.91
N LEU A 208 13.42 -0.94 13.26
CA LEU A 208 14.32 -0.84 12.12
C LEU A 208 15.65 -0.19 12.48
N THR A 209 16.73 -0.92 12.26
CA THR A 209 18.10 -0.40 12.39
C THR A 209 18.84 -0.44 11.04
N ILE A 210 19.70 0.54 10.80
CA ILE A 210 20.48 0.68 9.56
C ILE A 210 21.97 0.64 9.87
N SER A 211 22.66 -0.37 9.35
CA SER A 211 24.12 -0.51 9.43
C SER A 211 24.77 -0.18 8.09
N LEU A 212 25.73 0.74 8.11
CA LEU A 212 26.50 1.13 6.93
C LEU A 212 27.92 0.63 7.09
N GLN A 213 28.38 -0.18 6.15
CA GLN A 213 29.68 -0.84 6.22
C GLN A 213 30.66 -0.22 5.22
N PRO A 214 31.72 0.46 5.70
CA PRO A 214 32.74 1.04 4.84
C PRO A 214 33.51 -0.03 4.07
N GLY A 215 33.75 0.20 2.78
CA GLY A 215 34.51 -0.69 1.91
C GLY A 215 33.74 -1.91 1.40
N TRP A 216 32.53 -2.17 1.89
CA TRP A 216 31.77 -3.34 1.48
C TRP A 216 31.18 -3.16 0.07
N GLY A 217 31.43 -4.16 -0.79
CA GLY A 217 30.72 -4.34 -2.05
C GLY A 217 29.38 -5.06 -1.85
N HIS A 218 28.89 -5.70 -2.91
CA HIS A 218 27.62 -6.43 -2.88
C HIS A 218 27.72 -7.81 -2.20
N TYR A 219 28.92 -8.43 -2.20
CA TYR A 219 29.17 -9.76 -1.64
C TYR A 219 30.32 -9.73 -0.60
N PRO A 220 30.11 -9.07 0.55
CA PRO A 220 31.16 -8.86 1.56
C PRO A 220 31.72 -10.17 2.15
N TRP A 221 30.95 -11.26 2.15
CA TRP A 221 31.42 -12.57 2.60
C TRP A 221 32.39 -13.25 1.63
N ILE A 222 32.46 -12.80 0.37
CA ILE A 222 33.50 -13.23 -0.59
C ILE A 222 34.70 -12.30 -0.50
N ASP A 223 34.46 -10.99 -0.35
CA ASP A 223 35.50 -9.97 -0.26
C ASP A 223 36.37 -10.10 1.00
N ALA A 224 35.74 -10.30 2.16
CA ALA A 224 36.39 -10.34 3.46
C ALA A 224 35.67 -11.33 4.40
N PRO A 225 35.75 -12.65 4.16
CA PRO A 225 34.95 -13.67 4.85
C PRO A 225 35.06 -13.63 6.37
N ALA A 226 36.29 -13.52 6.90
CA ALA A 226 36.52 -13.47 8.34
C ALA A 226 35.93 -12.22 9.00
N GLN A 227 36.11 -11.05 8.37
CA GLN A 227 35.57 -9.78 8.87
C GLN A 227 34.04 -9.78 8.83
N PHE A 228 33.46 -10.30 7.74
CA PHE A 228 32.02 -10.44 7.59
C PHE A 228 31.42 -11.32 8.68
N ALA A 229 31.98 -12.52 8.91
CA ALA A 229 31.49 -13.42 9.94
C ALA A 229 31.62 -12.81 11.34
N GLN A 230 32.77 -12.23 11.67
CA GLN A 230 33.00 -11.57 12.96
C GLN A 230 32.01 -10.43 13.21
N TRP A 231 31.74 -9.61 12.18
CA TRP A 231 30.74 -8.54 12.27
C TRP A 231 29.33 -9.10 12.48
N LEU A 232 28.92 -10.10 11.72
CA LEU A 232 27.58 -10.68 11.85
C LEU A 232 27.38 -11.28 13.25
N GLU A 233 28.42 -11.91 13.81
CA GLU A 233 28.42 -12.50 15.15
C GLU A 233 28.57 -11.49 16.29
N SER A 234 29.12 -10.29 16.05
CA SER A 234 29.29 -9.26 17.07
C SER A 234 27.95 -8.81 17.64
N GLY A 235 26.89 -8.86 16.81
CA GLY A 235 25.57 -8.33 17.15
C GLY A 235 25.52 -6.81 17.12
N GLU A 236 26.56 -6.15 16.57
CA GLU A 236 26.61 -4.71 16.42
C GLU A 236 25.39 -4.22 15.62
N ARG A 237 24.62 -3.33 16.26
CA ARG A 237 23.45 -2.70 15.65
C ARG A 237 23.86 -1.36 15.07
N GLY A 238 23.24 -1.02 13.95
CA GLY A 238 23.37 0.29 13.34
C GLY A 238 22.62 1.37 14.12
N PHE A 239 22.39 2.51 13.47
CA PHE A 239 21.53 3.55 14.05
C PHE A 239 20.06 3.21 13.82
N VAL A 240 19.17 3.71 14.69
CA VAL A 240 17.73 3.48 14.56
C VAL A 240 17.15 4.37 13.46
N ALA A 241 16.35 3.80 12.58
CA ALA A 241 15.89 4.48 11.37
C ALA A 241 14.74 5.47 11.62
N HIS A 242 13.86 5.15 12.58
CA HIS A 242 12.57 5.84 12.77
C HIS A 242 12.60 6.97 13.80
N THR A 243 13.79 7.37 14.24
CA THR A 243 13.96 8.58 15.04
C THR A 243 14.13 9.81 14.14
N LYS A 244 13.95 11.00 14.70
CA LYS A 244 14.24 12.29 14.04
C LYS A 244 15.65 12.31 13.45
N GLY A 245 16.63 11.92 14.27
CA GLY A 245 18.04 11.80 13.88
C GLY A 245 18.28 10.76 12.79
N GLY A 246 17.66 9.59 12.93
CA GLY A 246 17.72 8.52 11.94
C GLY A 246 17.24 8.94 10.56
N ARG A 247 16.06 9.59 10.48
CA ARG A 247 15.49 10.05 9.21
C ARG A 247 16.28 11.21 8.60
N LEU A 248 16.80 12.14 9.41
CA LEU A 248 17.68 13.20 8.90
C LEU A 248 18.97 12.64 8.32
N ARG A 249 19.60 11.67 8.99
CA ARG A 249 20.79 10.97 8.48
C ARG A 249 20.48 10.24 7.16
N LEU A 250 19.33 9.58 7.07
CA LEU A 250 18.89 8.91 5.85
C LEU A 250 18.61 9.89 4.70
N ALA A 251 18.01 11.05 5.00
CA ALA A 251 17.78 12.10 4.03
C ALA A 251 19.10 12.72 3.53
N GLU A 252 20.07 12.95 4.42
CA GLU A 252 21.42 13.41 4.06
C GLU A 252 22.13 12.39 3.15
N LEU A 253 22.07 11.09 3.47
CA LEU A 253 22.60 10.01 2.62
C LEU A 253 21.96 9.98 1.23
N ALA A 254 20.69 10.36 1.14
CA ALA A 254 19.94 10.54 -0.11
C ALA A 254 20.10 11.94 -0.73
N ARG A 255 21.08 12.73 -0.25
CA ARG A 255 21.48 14.05 -0.74
C ARG A 255 20.40 15.14 -0.62
N GLN A 256 19.53 15.03 0.37
CA GLN A 256 18.64 16.14 0.74
C GLN A 256 19.44 17.21 1.49
N PRO A 257 19.05 18.50 1.40
CA PRO A 257 19.73 19.59 2.08
C PRO A 257 19.39 19.58 3.57
N VAL A 258 20.07 18.73 4.33
CA VAL A 258 19.95 18.62 5.78
C VAL A 258 21.06 19.46 6.42
N PRO A 259 20.76 20.35 7.39
CA PRO A 259 21.80 21.03 8.15
C PRO A 259 22.68 20.01 8.87
N ALA A 260 23.99 20.27 8.95
CA ALA A 260 24.94 19.39 9.65
C ALA A 260 24.38 18.96 11.01
N ALA A 261 24.25 17.65 11.21
CA ALA A 261 23.62 17.07 12.39
C ALA A 261 24.44 15.91 12.94
N LEU A 262 24.36 15.72 14.26
CA LEU A 262 24.94 14.59 14.96
C LEU A 262 23.93 14.03 15.96
N THR A 263 23.73 12.72 15.88
CA THR A 263 22.84 11.97 16.76
C THR A 263 23.64 11.28 17.85
N LEU A 264 23.22 11.46 19.10
CA LEU A 264 23.96 11.11 20.31
C LEU A 264 23.02 10.48 21.35
N ASN A 265 23.52 9.48 22.07
CA ASN A 265 22.80 8.87 23.20
C ASN A 265 23.43 9.25 24.55
N ASP A 266 24.58 9.94 24.53
CA ASP A 266 25.36 10.34 25.70
C ASP A 266 26.03 11.70 25.42
N CYS A 267 26.04 12.59 26.42
CA CYS A 267 26.70 13.89 26.35
C CYS A 267 28.24 13.79 26.28
N ASN A 268 28.82 12.67 26.69
CA ASN A 268 30.25 12.39 26.66
C ASN A 268 30.72 11.68 25.38
N ASP A 269 29.86 11.59 24.35
CA ASP A 269 30.22 10.97 23.08
C ASP A 269 31.48 11.63 22.47
N PRO A 270 32.54 10.85 22.17
CA PRO A 270 33.81 11.40 21.70
C PRO A 270 33.72 12.12 20.34
N ARG A 271 32.62 11.91 19.59
CA ARG A 271 32.38 12.59 18.31
C ARG A 271 31.94 14.04 18.49
N LEU A 272 31.28 14.37 19.61
CA LEU A 272 30.66 15.68 19.84
C LEU A 272 31.68 16.83 19.81
N PRO A 273 32.81 16.80 20.54
CA PRO A 273 33.77 17.91 20.52
C PRO A 273 34.33 18.18 19.13
N THR A 274 34.67 17.13 18.39
CA THR A 274 35.18 17.23 17.01
C THR A 274 34.12 17.80 16.07
N PHE A 275 32.86 17.42 16.24
CA PHE A 275 31.75 17.92 15.44
C PHE A 275 31.51 19.41 15.65
N LEU A 276 31.45 19.87 16.91
CA LEU A 276 31.27 21.28 17.25
C LEU A 276 32.45 22.14 16.79
N ALA A 277 33.69 21.65 16.96
CA ALA A 277 34.90 22.39 16.59
C ALA A 277 35.03 22.64 15.07
N ARG A 278 34.34 21.87 14.22
CA ARG A 278 34.33 22.10 12.76
C ARG A 278 33.61 23.39 12.38
N GLN A 279 32.72 23.90 13.23
CA GLN A 279 31.93 25.11 12.97
C GLN A 279 31.84 25.98 14.25
N PRO A 280 32.95 26.61 14.68
CA PRO A 280 33.05 27.22 16.01
C PRO A 280 32.20 28.48 16.18
N GLN A 281 31.81 29.13 15.08
CA GLN A 281 30.96 30.34 15.10
C GLN A 281 29.47 30.01 14.91
N THR A 282 29.12 28.73 14.82
CA THR A 282 27.75 28.28 14.58
C THR A 282 27.00 28.10 15.88
N ILE A 283 25.72 28.43 15.84
CA ILE A 283 24.73 28.12 16.87
C ILE A 283 23.98 26.83 16.53
N TRP A 284 23.52 26.13 17.56
CA TRP A 284 23.00 24.77 17.48
C TRP A 284 21.55 24.70 17.95
N ALA A 285 20.81 23.77 17.37
CA ALA A 285 19.57 23.25 17.89
C ALA A 285 19.86 21.90 18.54
N VAL A 286 19.47 21.73 19.81
CA VAL A 286 19.57 20.47 20.55
C VAL A 286 18.14 19.94 20.73
N ARG A 287 17.81 18.90 19.98
CA ARG A 287 16.45 18.37 19.82
C ARG A 287 16.37 16.96 20.38
N SER A 288 15.26 16.64 21.04
CA SER A 288 14.89 15.26 21.37
C SER A 288 14.60 14.44 20.10
N SER A 289 14.85 13.13 20.16
CA SER A 289 14.74 12.19 19.03
C SER A 289 14.30 10.81 19.54
N SER A 290 13.23 10.77 20.34
CA SER A 290 12.82 9.55 21.05
C SER A 290 12.10 8.54 20.14
N TYR A 291 12.20 7.25 20.48
CA TYR A 291 11.61 6.16 19.70
C TYR A 291 10.08 6.25 19.62
N GLY A 292 9.41 6.72 20.68
CA GLY A 292 7.95 6.89 20.71
C GLY A 292 7.43 8.24 20.17
N GLU A 293 8.32 9.16 19.79
CA GLU A 293 7.94 10.51 19.35
C GLU A 293 7.46 10.52 17.88
N ASP A 294 8.13 9.74 17.02
CA ASP A 294 8.05 9.83 15.55
C ASP A 294 7.59 8.51 14.87
N GLN A 295 6.57 7.87 15.45
CA GLN A 295 5.95 6.64 14.93
C GLN A 295 4.93 6.92 13.81
N ALA A 296 4.66 5.91 12.98
CA ALA A 296 3.76 6.04 11.83
C ALA A 296 2.29 6.33 12.24
N ASP A 297 1.82 5.70 13.33
CA ASP A 297 0.42 5.71 13.78
C ASP A 297 0.15 6.60 15.01
N SER A 298 1.19 7.22 15.55
CA SER A 298 1.06 8.08 16.73
C SER A 298 2.15 9.14 16.70
N ALA A 299 1.75 10.40 16.75
CA ALA A 299 2.63 11.55 16.87
C ALA A 299 2.45 12.15 18.26
N ASN A 300 3.48 12.07 19.08
CA ASN A 300 3.50 12.73 20.38
C ASN A 300 4.33 14.02 20.28
N ALA A 301 3.89 14.94 19.42
CA ALA A 301 4.57 16.21 19.24
C ALA A 301 4.59 17.01 20.55
N GLY A 302 5.75 17.57 20.90
CA GLY A 302 5.89 18.48 22.05
C GLY A 302 6.01 17.80 23.43
N LEU A 303 6.25 16.49 23.51
CA LEU A 303 6.50 15.82 24.80
C LEU A 303 7.84 16.20 25.46
N SER A 304 8.80 16.67 24.67
CA SER A 304 10.18 16.88 25.10
C SER A 304 10.72 18.22 24.60
N THR A 305 11.55 18.85 25.44
CA THR A 305 12.09 20.19 25.20
C THR A 305 12.99 20.20 23.96
N THR A 306 12.97 21.32 23.22
CA THR A 306 13.95 21.60 22.16
C THR A 306 14.66 22.91 22.50
N TYR A 307 15.99 22.89 22.53
CA TYR A 307 16.81 24.07 22.79
C TYR A 307 17.32 24.64 21.48
N LEU A 308 17.03 25.90 21.21
CA LEU A 308 17.39 26.58 19.97
C LEU A 308 18.48 27.63 20.22
N ARG A 309 19.25 27.93 19.17
CA ARG A 309 20.28 28.99 19.17
C ARG A 309 21.37 28.81 20.23
N GLU A 310 21.66 27.58 20.61
CA GLU A 310 22.63 27.27 21.65
C GLU A 310 24.08 27.45 21.14
N PRO A 311 24.92 28.22 21.84
CA PRO A 311 26.36 28.24 21.59
C PRO A 311 26.97 26.84 21.82
N ALA A 312 28.05 26.52 21.11
CA ALA A 312 28.73 25.23 21.23
C ALA A 312 29.11 24.86 22.69
N ALA A 313 29.41 25.85 23.53
CA ALA A 313 29.73 25.65 24.95
C ALA A 313 28.56 25.09 25.79
N ASN A 314 27.31 25.38 25.40
CA ASN A 314 26.11 24.97 26.13
C ASN A 314 25.59 23.59 25.70
N VAL A 315 25.96 23.14 24.49
CA VAL A 315 25.42 21.89 23.89
C VAL A 315 25.57 20.67 24.81
N PRO A 316 26.74 20.39 25.45
CA PRO A 316 26.86 19.23 26.34
C PRO A 316 25.90 19.26 27.54
N ALA A 317 25.64 20.45 28.10
CA ALA A 317 24.70 20.61 29.21
C ALA A 317 23.26 20.33 28.76
N ARG A 318 22.85 20.82 27.58
CA ARG A 318 21.52 20.56 27.02
C ARG A 318 21.26 19.10 26.70
N ILE A 319 22.29 18.39 26.22
CA ILE A 319 22.17 16.94 26.02
C ILE A 319 21.94 16.25 27.36
N ALA A 320 22.71 16.60 28.40
CA ALA A 320 22.56 16.01 29.73
C ALA A 320 21.18 16.29 30.35
N GLU A 321 20.61 17.49 30.14
CA GLU A 321 19.24 17.84 30.54
C GLU A 321 18.22 16.90 29.89
N LEU A 322 18.23 16.77 28.56
CA LEU A 322 17.30 15.88 27.83
C LEU A 322 17.46 14.40 28.23
N THR A 323 18.70 13.93 28.39
CA THR A 323 18.95 12.55 28.82
C THR A 323 18.43 12.30 30.24
N THR A 324 18.50 13.29 31.13
CA THR A 324 17.94 13.21 32.49
C THR A 324 16.40 13.18 32.48
N GLU A 325 15.78 13.84 31.51
CA GLU A 325 14.33 13.79 31.25
C GLU A 325 13.87 12.45 30.64
N GLY A 326 14.79 11.54 30.33
CA GLY A 326 14.49 10.21 29.80
C GLY A 326 14.51 10.11 28.28
N VAL A 327 15.00 11.13 27.57
CA VAL A 327 15.19 11.09 26.11
C VAL A 327 16.33 10.14 25.75
N GLU A 328 16.03 9.10 24.96
CA GLU A 328 17.00 8.04 24.64
C GLU A 328 18.03 8.47 23.58
N GLU A 329 17.67 9.42 22.73
CA GLU A 329 18.50 9.90 21.63
C GLU A 329 18.29 11.41 21.43
N VAL A 330 19.39 12.16 21.28
CA VAL A 330 19.43 13.60 21.09
C VAL A 330 20.08 13.93 19.76
N VAL A 331 19.51 14.91 19.04
CA VAL A 331 20.04 15.44 17.78
C VAL A 331 20.60 16.83 18.02
N VAL A 332 21.90 16.98 17.80
CA VAL A 332 22.59 18.27 17.73
C VAL A 332 22.67 18.68 16.26
N GLN A 333 21.86 19.65 15.86
CA GLN A 333 21.73 20.10 14.47
C GLN A 333 22.16 21.56 14.36
N ARG A 334 22.87 21.91 13.28
CA ARG A 334 23.18 23.32 12.99
C ARG A 334 21.89 24.11 12.91
N PHE A 335 21.79 25.17 13.72
CA PHE A 335 20.63 26.05 13.66
C PHE A 335 20.65 26.87 12.36
N ILE A 336 19.51 26.89 11.68
CA ILE A 336 19.27 27.74 10.51
C ILE A 336 18.55 28.99 10.99
N THR A 337 19.01 30.17 10.59
CA THR A 337 18.25 31.42 10.78
C THR A 337 17.37 31.62 9.54
N PRO A 338 16.07 31.26 9.58
CA PRO A 338 15.20 31.39 8.43
C PRO A 338 14.77 32.84 8.16
N GLN A 339 14.58 33.16 6.89
CA GLN A 339 13.71 34.27 6.44
C GLN A 339 12.25 33.82 6.36
N VAL A 340 12.02 32.55 6.00
CA VAL A 340 10.71 31.91 6.02
C VAL A 340 10.89 30.49 6.54
N SER A 341 10.00 30.02 7.40
CA SER A 341 9.99 28.61 7.82
C SER A 341 8.57 28.11 8.01
N GLY A 342 8.40 26.81 7.90
CA GLY A 342 7.07 26.21 7.81
C GLY A 342 7.06 24.73 8.16
N ILE A 343 5.83 24.26 8.36
CA ILE A 343 5.46 22.85 8.44
C ILE A 343 4.66 22.54 7.18
N ALA A 344 4.89 21.37 6.61
CA ALA A 344 4.20 20.92 5.42
C ALA A 344 3.76 19.47 5.58
N PHE A 345 2.46 19.22 5.48
CA PHE A 345 1.92 17.88 5.30
C PHE A 345 1.91 17.57 3.80
N VAL A 346 2.80 16.68 3.39
CA VAL A 346 3.15 16.45 1.99
C VAL A 346 2.61 15.08 1.54
N ARG A 347 1.77 15.10 0.51
CA ARG A 347 1.46 13.95 -0.33
C ARG A 347 1.82 14.27 -1.78
N HIS A 348 1.89 13.28 -2.66
CA HIS A 348 2.32 13.55 -4.04
C HIS A 348 1.28 14.35 -4.84
N LEU A 349 0.01 14.25 -4.45
CA LEU A 349 -1.09 14.96 -5.09
C LEU A 349 -1.28 16.39 -4.56
N SER A 350 -0.88 16.66 -3.32
CA SER A 350 -1.19 17.90 -2.62
C SER A 350 -0.24 18.15 -1.44
N VAL A 351 -0.06 19.42 -1.08
CA VAL A 351 0.72 19.86 0.07
C VAL A 351 -0.11 20.83 0.88
N GLU A 352 -0.29 20.56 2.17
CA GLU A 352 -0.93 21.45 3.12
C GLU A 352 0.17 22.17 3.93
N LEU A 353 0.23 23.49 3.77
CA LEU A 353 1.30 24.33 4.28
C LEU A 353 0.81 25.19 5.44
N GLU A 354 1.67 25.29 6.45
CA GLU A 354 1.62 26.35 7.46
C GLU A 354 3.00 27.02 7.52
N TRP A 355 3.08 28.35 7.41
CA TRP A 355 4.37 29.05 7.44
C TRP A 355 4.29 30.43 8.10
N VAL A 356 5.46 30.94 8.46
CA VAL A 356 5.68 32.29 9.00
C VAL A 356 6.92 32.93 8.38
N GLU A 357 6.95 34.26 8.37
CA GLU A 357 8.22 34.99 8.21
C GLU A 357 9.07 34.82 9.47
N GLY A 358 10.35 34.54 9.29
CA GLY A 358 11.26 34.18 10.37
C GLY A 358 11.11 32.72 10.81
N HIS A 359 11.29 32.46 12.11
CA HIS A 359 11.42 31.11 12.69
C HIS A 359 10.10 30.58 13.27
N LEU A 360 9.87 29.27 13.15
CA LEU A 360 8.66 28.55 13.63
C LEU A 360 8.38 28.70 15.14
N GLU A 361 9.38 29.03 15.95
CA GLU A 361 9.23 29.24 17.42
C GLU A 361 8.15 30.28 17.75
N SER A 362 7.97 31.28 16.89
CA SER A 362 6.90 32.29 17.03
C SER A 362 5.47 31.70 17.01
N LEU A 363 5.28 30.48 16.48
CA LEU A 363 4.02 29.75 16.52
C LEU A 363 3.78 29.07 17.86
N ALA A 364 4.83 28.55 18.50
CA ALA A 364 4.74 27.87 19.79
C ALA A 364 4.35 28.85 20.91
N ASP A 365 4.74 30.12 20.79
CA ASP A 365 4.40 31.18 21.75
C ASP A 365 2.96 31.73 21.57
N GLY A 366 2.22 31.28 20.54
CA GLY A 366 0.85 31.71 20.27
C GLY A 366 0.68 33.18 19.87
N GLN A 367 1.79 33.89 19.59
CA GLN A 367 1.80 35.33 19.32
C GLN A 367 1.48 35.66 17.84
N ILE A 368 1.66 34.71 16.92
CA ILE A 368 1.50 34.91 15.48
C ILE A 368 0.61 33.81 14.90
N SER A 369 -0.38 34.19 14.10
CA SER A 369 -1.17 33.26 13.29
C SER A 369 -0.37 32.89 12.02
N PRO A 370 -0.14 31.60 11.73
CA PRO A 370 0.54 31.19 10.51
C PRO A 370 -0.29 31.53 9.27
N GLU A 371 0.40 31.77 8.16
CA GLU A 371 -0.23 31.69 6.84
C GLU A 371 -0.48 30.23 6.48
N ARG A 372 -1.54 29.98 5.70
CA ARG A 372 -1.99 28.63 5.33
C ARG A 372 -2.38 28.56 3.87
N ALA A 373 -1.99 27.46 3.22
CA ALA A 373 -2.41 27.16 1.86
C ALA A 373 -2.41 25.64 1.61
N THR A 374 -3.34 25.19 0.78
CA THR A 374 -3.29 23.86 0.18
C THR A 374 -2.89 23.99 -1.28
N LEU A 375 -1.72 23.46 -1.62
CA LEU A 375 -1.24 23.31 -2.98
C LEU A 375 -1.69 21.98 -3.53
N SER A 376 -2.05 21.90 -4.81
CA SER A 376 -2.44 20.65 -5.45
C SER A 376 -2.14 20.66 -6.94
N ARG A 377 -1.76 19.49 -7.46
CA ARG A 377 -1.57 19.26 -8.91
C ARG A 377 -2.85 18.82 -9.62
N LEU A 378 -3.92 18.51 -8.89
CA LEU A 378 -5.19 18.04 -9.45
C LEU A 378 -6.05 19.18 -10.03
N GLY A 379 -5.89 20.39 -9.49
CA GLY A 379 -6.57 21.60 -9.96
C GLY A 379 -7.17 22.41 -8.80
N ASP A 380 -7.87 23.49 -9.16
CA ASP A 380 -8.31 24.53 -8.22
C ASP A 380 -9.27 24.01 -7.14
N ALA A 381 -10.09 22.99 -7.44
CA ALA A 381 -11.01 22.41 -6.45
C ALA A 381 -10.30 21.79 -5.21
N TRP A 382 -9.04 21.36 -5.39
CA TRP A 382 -8.21 20.83 -4.30
C TRP A 382 -7.33 21.90 -3.63
N ARG A 383 -7.32 23.14 -4.14
CA ARG A 383 -6.48 24.21 -3.62
C ARG A 383 -7.26 25.08 -2.64
N THR A 384 -6.56 25.62 -1.65
CA THR A 384 -7.08 26.65 -0.74
C THR A 384 -5.98 27.65 -0.44
N GLY A 385 -6.32 28.93 -0.30
CA GLY A 385 -5.32 29.98 -0.13
C GLY A 385 -4.32 30.06 -1.28
N THR A 386 -3.24 30.81 -1.06
CA THR A 386 -2.14 30.98 -2.01
C THR A 386 -0.84 31.12 -1.24
N PHE A 387 0.24 30.50 -1.73
CA PHE A 387 1.57 30.77 -1.19
C PHE A 387 2.12 32.03 -1.86
N THR A 388 2.23 33.13 -1.10
CA THR A 388 2.78 34.38 -1.60
C THR A 388 4.30 34.28 -1.69
N THR A 389 4.87 34.65 -2.83
CA THR A 389 6.33 34.67 -2.99
C THR A 389 6.94 35.63 -1.96
N ALA A 390 7.84 35.11 -1.12
CA ALA A 390 8.50 35.86 -0.06
C ALA A 390 10.01 35.62 -0.10
N HIS A 391 10.82 36.67 0.01
CA HIS A 391 12.29 36.55 0.09
C HIS A 391 12.92 35.72 -1.05
N GLY A 392 12.35 35.76 -2.25
CA GLY A 392 12.79 34.98 -3.41
C GLY A 392 12.33 33.50 -3.44
N LEU A 393 11.68 33.02 -2.38
CA LEU A 393 11.06 31.69 -2.34
C LEU A 393 9.70 31.73 -3.03
N THR A 394 9.54 30.94 -4.10
CA THR A 394 8.28 30.80 -4.84
C THR A 394 7.57 29.50 -4.48
N GLU A 395 6.25 29.45 -4.71
CA GLU A 395 5.44 28.22 -4.56
C GLU A 395 6.06 27.03 -5.31
N ASP A 396 6.52 27.27 -6.53
CA ASP A 396 7.15 26.28 -7.40
C ASP A 396 8.44 25.69 -6.82
N VAL A 397 9.28 26.51 -6.21
CA VAL A 397 10.54 26.07 -5.60
C VAL A 397 10.24 25.25 -4.34
N LEU A 398 9.33 25.72 -3.50
CA LEU A 398 8.89 25.01 -2.30
C LEU A 398 8.25 23.67 -2.65
N TRP A 399 7.32 23.64 -3.61
CA TRP A 399 6.68 22.42 -4.09
C TRP A 399 7.71 21.39 -4.55
N ARG A 400 8.66 21.77 -5.40
CA ARG A 400 9.70 20.83 -5.89
C ARG A 400 10.55 20.27 -4.77
N PHE A 401 10.97 21.11 -3.82
CA PHE A 401 11.72 20.67 -2.65
C PHE A 401 10.94 19.63 -1.82
N LEU A 402 9.68 19.92 -1.48
CA LEU A 402 8.84 19.01 -0.69
C LEU A 402 8.57 17.69 -1.42
N GLN A 403 8.36 17.73 -2.74
CA GLN A 403 8.19 16.53 -3.56
C GLN A 403 9.50 15.72 -3.69
N ASP A 404 10.66 16.37 -3.68
CA ASP A 404 11.96 15.70 -3.69
C ASP A 404 12.25 14.99 -2.35
N VAL A 405 11.89 15.61 -1.23
CA VAL A 405 11.92 14.97 0.10
C VAL A 405 11.02 13.74 0.09
N LEU A 406 9.76 13.90 -0.32
CA LEU A 406 8.78 12.83 -0.39
C LEU A 406 9.25 11.66 -1.28
N ARG A 407 9.86 11.96 -2.43
CA ARG A 407 10.43 10.96 -3.35
C ARG A 407 11.50 10.10 -2.68
N VAL A 408 12.39 10.69 -1.89
CA VAL A 408 13.46 9.95 -1.18
C VAL A 408 12.87 8.91 -0.23
N PHE A 409 11.77 9.25 0.46
CA PHE A 409 11.04 8.37 1.35
C PHE A 409 9.93 7.59 0.64
N HIS A 410 10.19 7.17 -0.59
CA HIS A 410 9.32 6.28 -1.35
C HIS A 410 7.90 6.79 -1.58
N TYR A 411 7.72 8.10 -1.63
CA TYR A 411 6.43 8.75 -1.76
C TYR A 411 5.46 8.50 -0.59
N VAL A 412 5.95 8.06 0.57
CA VAL A 412 5.12 7.90 1.77
C VAL A 412 4.72 9.27 2.32
N PRO A 413 3.41 9.60 2.41
CA PRO A 413 2.95 10.88 2.93
C PRO A 413 3.62 11.21 4.26
N GLY A 414 4.03 12.47 4.41
CA GLY A 414 4.84 12.86 5.56
C GLY A 414 4.63 14.30 5.99
N ASP A 415 4.88 14.52 7.27
CA ASP A 415 5.05 15.83 7.88
C ASP A 415 6.52 16.27 7.71
N VAL A 416 6.72 17.46 7.16
CA VAL A 416 8.03 18.04 6.84
C VAL A 416 8.17 19.41 7.50
N GLU A 417 9.17 19.55 8.36
CA GLU A 417 9.63 20.85 8.82
C GLU A 417 10.72 21.39 7.89
N TRP A 418 10.58 22.64 7.47
CA TRP A 418 11.49 23.25 6.51
C TRP A 418 11.82 24.71 6.85
N ALA A 419 12.98 25.16 6.36
CA ALA A 419 13.44 26.54 6.52
C ALA A 419 14.10 27.07 5.24
N TRP A 420 13.79 28.31 4.88
CA TRP A 420 14.43 29.08 3.82
C TRP A 420 15.33 30.14 4.43
N ASP A 421 16.64 30.08 4.15
CA ASP A 421 17.61 31.04 4.68
C ASP A 421 17.82 32.28 3.79
N GLY A 422 17.10 32.37 2.66
CA GLY A 422 17.31 33.37 1.61
C GLY A 422 18.10 32.87 0.41
N SER A 423 18.71 31.69 0.52
CA SER A 423 19.55 31.09 -0.53
C SER A 423 19.14 29.65 -0.87
N GLN A 424 18.79 28.84 0.14
CA GLN A 424 18.37 27.46 -0.05
C GLN A 424 17.31 27.03 0.97
N LEU A 425 16.56 25.99 0.60
CA LEU A 425 15.64 25.28 1.49
C LEU A 425 16.41 24.21 2.25
N TRP A 426 16.13 24.11 3.54
CA TRP A 426 16.68 23.12 4.46
C TRP A 426 15.58 22.20 4.95
N LEU A 427 15.86 20.89 4.96
CA LEU A 427 15.05 19.88 5.61
C LEU A 427 15.44 19.81 7.09
N LEU A 428 14.51 20.20 7.98
CA LEU A 428 14.74 20.18 9.43
C LEU A 428 14.20 18.91 10.08
N GLN A 429 13.14 18.32 9.52
CA GLN A 429 12.56 17.04 9.96
C GLN A 429 11.69 16.43 8.85
N TYR A 430 11.61 15.09 8.81
CA TYR A 430 10.62 14.34 8.05
C TYR A 430 10.02 13.23 8.94
N ARG A 431 8.69 13.10 8.94
CA ARG A 431 7.95 12.05 9.63
C ARG A 431 6.89 11.46 8.70
N PRO A 432 6.89 10.14 8.39
CA PRO A 432 5.76 9.47 7.76
C PRO A 432 4.51 9.58 8.64
N ILE A 433 3.36 9.84 8.02
CA ILE A 433 2.09 9.94 8.73
C ILE A 433 1.03 9.06 8.06
N SER A 434 0.40 8.19 8.85
CA SER A 434 -0.73 7.36 8.39
C SER A 434 -2.09 8.05 8.64
N ASP A 435 -2.19 8.82 9.72
CA ASP A 435 -3.40 9.53 10.14
C ASP A 435 -3.18 11.05 10.18
N TYR A 436 -3.97 11.76 9.39
CA TYR A 436 -4.05 13.22 9.34
C TYR A 436 -5.34 13.61 8.61
N GLY A 437 -5.94 14.75 8.97
CA GLY A 437 -7.17 15.28 8.38
C GLY A 437 -6.94 15.86 6.97
N TRP A 438 -6.41 15.07 6.06
CA TRP A 438 -6.03 15.52 4.72
C TRP A 438 -7.21 16.15 3.97
N ARG A 439 -6.92 17.08 3.07
CA ARG A 439 -7.89 17.53 2.06
C ARG A 439 -8.03 16.50 0.93
N ARG A 440 -8.46 15.28 1.26
CA ARG A 440 -8.82 14.21 0.32
C ARG A 440 -10.31 14.20 0.08
N HIS A 441 -10.72 13.90 -1.15
CA HIS A 441 -12.13 13.70 -1.45
C HIS A 441 -12.53 12.23 -1.20
N LEU A 442 -13.51 11.98 -0.34
CA LEU A 442 -13.95 10.66 0.11
C LEU A 442 -15.38 10.35 -0.34
N THR A 443 -15.76 9.07 -0.35
CA THR A 443 -17.15 8.64 -0.58
C THR A 443 -17.53 7.35 0.14
N ALA A 444 -18.81 7.24 0.51
CA ALA A 444 -19.42 6.04 1.05
C ALA A 444 -20.08 5.13 -0.01
N ALA A 445 -20.28 5.59 -1.24
CA ALA A 445 -21.26 5.00 -2.17
C ALA A 445 -21.14 3.49 -2.41
N ASN A 446 -19.99 3.01 -2.90
CA ASN A 446 -19.83 1.57 -3.17
C ASN A 446 -19.62 0.73 -1.91
N ILE A 447 -18.98 1.29 -0.88
CA ILE A 447 -18.67 0.55 0.34
C ILE A 447 -19.93 0.34 1.19
N ALA A 448 -20.85 1.30 1.19
CA ALA A 448 -22.13 1.23 1.88
C ALA A 448 -23.11 0.26 1.20
N GLU A 449 -22.91 -0.13 -0.06
CA GLU A 449 -23.72 -1.17 -0.71
C GLU A 449 -23.33 -2.60 -0.31
N ILE A 450 -22.10 -2.80 0.19
CA ILE A 450 -21.56 -4.15 0.43
C ILE A 450 -21.21 -4.43 1.89
N LEU A 451 -21.14 -3.39 2.73
CA LEU A 451 -20.90 -3.49 4.16
C LEU A 451 -21.86 -2.61 4.97
N PRO A 452 -22.28 -3.06 6.17
CA PRO A 452 -23.11 -2.25 7.05
C PRO A 452 -22.37 -0.97 7.48
N PRO A 453 -23.07 0.04 8.02
CA PRO A 453 -22.45 1.27 8.52
C PRO A 453 -21.38 1.03 9.59
N GLN A 454 -21.55 -0.02 10.40
CA GLN A 454 -20.56 -0.58 11.30
C GLN A 454 -20.15 -1.98 10.81
N PRO A 455 -19.13 -2.09 9.94
CA PRO A 455 -18.55 -3.40 9.64
C PRO A 455 -17.96 -4.02 10.91
N SER A 456 -17.74 -5.33 10.90
CA SER A 456 -17.07 -6.00 12.00
C SER A 456 -15.63 -5.50 12.21
N VAL A 457 -15.11 -5.68 13.42
CA VAL A 457 -13.69 -5.41 13.74
C VAL A 457 -12.76 -6.14 12.76
N LEU A 458 -13.10 -7.37 12.36
CA LEU A 458 -12.36 -8.15 11.37
C LEU A 458 -12.29 -7.45 10.00
N VAL A 459 -13.41 -6.93 9.51
CA VAL A 459 -13.47 -6.25 8.22
C VAL A 459 -12.74 -4.91 8.27
N GLU A 460 -12.96 -4.10 9.30
CA GLU A 460 -12.29 -2.81 9.44
C GLU A 460 -10.77 -3.00 9.61
N TYR A 461 -10.32 -4.04 10.34
CA TYR A 461 -8.92 -4.43 10.45
C TYR A 461 -8.29 -4.71 9.08
N ALA A 462 -8.94 -5.54 8.26
CA ALA A 462 -8.46 -5.87 6.91
C ALA A 462 -8.50 -4.65 5.97
N GLN A 463 -9.56 -3.85 6.02
CA GLN A 463 -9.71 -2.65 5.19
C GLN A 463 -8.57 -1.66 5.39
N ARG A 464 -8.32 -1.28 6.64
CA ARG A 464 -7.27 -0.31 6.99
C ARG A 464 -5.89 -0.81 6.60
N ARG A 465 -5.60 -2.09 6.85
CA ARG A 465 -4.29 -2.69 6.54
C ARG A 465 -4.05 -2.92 5.05
N ALA A 466 -5.09 -3.25 4.30
CA ALA A 466 -5.00 -3.47 2.86
C ALA A 466 -4.95 -2.16 2.05
N ALA A 467 -5.34 -1.02 2.64
CA ALA A 467 -5.65 0.22 1.95
C ALA A 467 -4.53 0.71 1.01
N ALA A 468 -3.27 0.73 1.47
CA ALA A 468 -2.13 1.15 0.65
C ALA A 468 -1.67 0.09 -0.37
N SER A 469 -2.01 -1.18 -0.16
CA SER A 469 -1.58 -2.30 -1.00
C SER A 469 -2.51 -2.56 -2.19
N ILE A 470 -3.80 -2.24 -2.06
CA ILE A 470 -4.79 -2.43 -3.12
C ILE A 470 -4.43 -1.69 -4.42
N PRO A 471 -4.04 -0.40 -4.41
CA PRO A 471 -3.72 0.35 -5.64
C PRO A 471 -2.53 -0.20 -6.44
N ALA A 472 -1.65 -0.98 -5.80
CA ALA A 472 -0.44 -1.49 -6.42
C ALA A 472 -0.71 -2.28 -7.73
N ILE A 473 -1.85 -2.97 -7.84
CA ILE A 473 -2.23 -3.69 -9.08
C ILE A 473 -2.30 -2.77 -10.31
N MET A 474 -2.67 -1.50 -10.11
CA MET A 474 -2.80 -0.53 -11.19
C MET A 474 -1.44 -0.15 -11.79
N ALA A 475 -0.34 -0.37 -11.04
CA ALA A 475 1.02 -0.11 -11.50
C ALA A 475 1.42 -0.98 -12.70
N ARG A 476 0.70 -2.09 -12.93
CA ARG A 476 0.91 -2.93 -14.12
C ARG A 476 0.65 -2.17 -15.43
N TRP A 477 -0.27 -1.21 -15.44
CA TRP A 477 -0.54 -0.38 -16.62
C TRP A 477 -0.12 1.08 -16.45
N ASP A 478 -0.15 1.62 -15.23
CA ASP A 478 0.27 2.99 -14.93
C ASP A 478 1.00 3.10 -13.59
N ALA A 479 2.33 3.05 -13.64
CA ALA A 479 3.18 3.07 -12.45
C ALA A 479 3.15 4.40 -11.66
N ARG A 480 2.57 5.48 -12.21
CA ARG A 480 2.45 6.74 -11.46
C ARG A 480 1.51 6.59 -10.24
N VAL A 481 0.68 5.54 -10.18
CA VAL A 481 -0.13 5.24 -8.97
C VAL A 481 0.75 5.02 -7.73
N LEU A 482 1.97 4.50 -7.91
CA LEU A 482 2.93 4.29 -6.83
C LEU A 482 3.65 5.58 -6.41
N GLN A 483 3.65 6.60 -7.28
CA GLN A 483 4.13 7.94 -6.92
C GLN A 483 3.04 8.69 -6.15
N ASP A 484 1.78 8.54 -6.55
CA ASP A 484 0.65 9.11 -5.81
C ASP A 484 0.61 8.61 -4.37
N ASN A 485 0.85 7.30 -4.20
CA ASN A 485 0.80 6.58 -2.93
C ASN A 485 -0.48 6.87 -2.12
N GLU A 486 -1.59 7.04 -2.84
CA GLU A 486 -2.90 7.24 -2.26
C GLU A 486 -3.51 5.89 -1.88
N PRO A 487 -4.01 5.72 -0.65
CA PRO A 487 -4.64 4.48 -0.25
C PRO A 487 -6.01 4.33 -0.92
N PHE A 488 -6.48 3.09 -1.10
CA PHE A 488 -7.79 2.79 -1.66
C PHE A 488 -8.94 3.25 -0.74
N THR A 489 -8.76 3.09 0.58
CA THR A 489 -9.65 3.67 1.59
C THR A 489 -8.88 4.61 2.51
N ALA A 490 -9.58 5.60 3.06
CA ALA A 490 -9.07 6.52 4.07
C ALA A 490 -10.08 6.65 5.21
N VAL A 491 -9.58 6.98 6.40
CA VAL A 491 -10.38 7.04 7.64
C VAL A 491 -10.91 8.45 7.87
N PHE A 492 -12.19 8.56 8.23
CA PHE A 492 -12.80 9.79 8.75
C PHE A 492 -13.72 9.44 9.92
N GLY A 493 -13.56 10.14 11.05
CA GLY A 493 -14.32 9.85 12.27
C GLY A 493 -14.19 8.39 12.73
N GLY A 494 -13.03 7.77 12.47
CA GLY A 494 -12.77 6.36 12.78
C GLY A 494 -13.42 5.33 11.82
N ALA A 495 -14.15 5.74 10.78
CA ALA A 495 -14.70 4.81 9.80
C ALA A 495 -13.97 4.88 8.45
N SER A 496 -13.86 3.75 7.75
CA SER A 496 -13.28 3.67 6.41
C SER A 496 -14.23 4.15 5.30
N TYR A 497 -13.70 4.97 4.38
CA TYR A 497 -14.36 5.49 3.18
C TYR A 497 -13.48 5.27 1.94
N ILE A 498 -14.08 5.22 0.75
CA ILE A 498 -13.31 5.14 -0.50
C ILE A 498 -12.64 6.48 -0.77
N ASN A 499 -11.35 6.45 -1.10
CA ASN A 499 -10.58 7.62 -1.49
C ASN A 499 -10.76 7.90 -2.98
N ASN A 500 -11.49 8.97 -3.32
CA ASN A 500 -11.71 9.34 -4.72
C ASN A 500 -10.45 9.91 -5.37
N ASP A 501 -9.55 10.56 -4.61
CA ASP A 501 -8.33 11.17 -5.16
C ASP A 501 -7.46 10.13 -5.88
N LEU A 502 -7.44 8.88 -5.39
CA LEU A 502 -6.76 7.76 -6.06
C LEU A 502 -7.18 7.62 -7.53
N PHE A 503 -8.49 7.68 -7.81
CA PHE A 503 -9.02 7.51 -9.16
C PHE A 503 -8.98 8.82 -9.94
N LEU A 504 -9.34 9.93 -9.30
CA LEU A 504 -9.37 11.26 -9.93
C LEU A 504 -7.97 11.70 -10.41
N ALA A 505 -6.91 11.34 -9.70
CA ALA A 505 -5.53 11.56 -10.15
C ALA A 505 -5.24 10.84 -11.48
N ARG A 506 -5.72 9.60 -11.64
CA ARG A 506 -5.55 8.83 -12.88
C ARG A 506 -6.32 9.46 -14.03
N LEU A 507 -7.58 9.85 -13.79
CA LEU A 507 -8.39 10.53 -14.80
C LEU A 507 -7.75 11.86 -15.24
N ALA A 508 -7.20 12.65 -14.29
CA ALA A 508 -6.52 13.91 -14.57
C ALA A 508 -5.26 13.71 -15.42
N ASP A 509 -4.51 12.66 -15.11
CA ASP A 509 -3.33 12.22 -15.85
C ASP A 509 -3.67 11.73 -17.26
N TRP A 510 -4.81 11.05 -17.41
CA TRP A 510 -5.30 10.53 -18.69
C TRP A 510 -6.10 11.56 -19.50
N GLY A 511 -6.46 12.71 -18.92
CA GLY A 511 -7.28 13.73 -19.57
C GLY A 511 -8.76 13.37 -19.71
N ILE A 512 -9.27 12.50 -18.85
CA ILE A 512 -10.67 12.08 -18.78
C ILE A 512 -11.39 12.92 -17.72
N SER A 513 -12.63 13.31 -17.99
CA SER A 513 -13.44 14.05 -17.01
C SER A 513 -13.96 13.16 -15.87
N ALA A 514 -14.13 13.75 -14.69
CA ALA A 514 -14.68 13.07 -13.51
C ALA A 514 -16.18 12.74 -13.62
N SER A 515 -16.93 13.36 -14.55
CA SER A 515 -18.39 13.17 -14.66
C SER A 515 -18.80 11.72 -14.90
N ASN A 516 -18.03 10.98 -15.72
CA ASN A 516 -18.26 9.56 -15.95
C ASN A 516 -17.99 8.71 -14.71
N TYR A 517 -16.99 9.09 -13.91
CA TYR A 517 -16.64 8.37 -12.68
C TYR A 517 -17.69 8.57 -11.59
N ALA A 518 -18.18 9.81 -11.41
CA ALA A 518 -19.25 10.11 -10.47
C ALA A 518 -20.51 9.25 -10.72
N GLY A 519 -20.94 9.13 -11.99
CA GLY A 519 -22.10 8.30 -12.34
C GLY A 519 -21.88 6.79 -12.17
N GLU A 520 -20.63 6.32 -12.15
CA GLU A 520 -20.31 4.90 -11.99
C GLU A 520 -20.14 4.48 -10.53
N VAL A 521 -19.52 5.30 -9.71
CA VAL A 521 -19.28 5.01 -8.28
C VAL A 521 -20.50 5.37 -7.42
N GLY A 522 -21.34 6.29 -7.88
CA GLY A 522 -22.40 6.87 -7.06
C GLY A 522 -21.82 7.99 -6.18
N GLY A 523 -22.56 9.09 -6.06
CA GLY A 523 -22.11 10.29 -5.34
C GLY A 523 -21.67 11.42 -6.27
N ALA A 524 -20.99 12.41 -5.69
CA ALA A 524 -20.49 13.59 -6.39
C ALA A 524 -18.95 13.59 -6.40
N THR A 525 -18.33 14.36 -7.30
CA THR A 525 -16.87 14.45 -7.40
C THR A 525 -16.46 15.86 -7.79
N PRO A 526 -15.29 16.36 -7.33
CA PRO A 526 -14.80 17.66 -7.74
C PRO A 526 -14.67 17.78 -9.27
N HIS A 527 -14.91 18.98 -9.79
CA HIS A 527 -14.90 19.21 -11.22
C HIS A 527 -13.50 18.97 -11.83
N LEU A 528 -13.44 17.99 -12.74
CA LEU A 528 -12.25 17.69 -13.54
C LEU A 528 -12.64 17.72 -15.04
N PRO A 529 -12.09 18.65 -15.83
CA PRO A 529 -12.47 18.82 -17.23
C PRO A 529 -11.78 17.82 -18.15
N TRP A 530 -12.37 17.61 -19.33
CA TRP A 530 -11.73 16.88 -20.43
C TRP A 530 -10.44 17.57 -20.89
N ARG A 531 -9.40 16.77 -21.18
CA ARG A 531 -8.15 17.23 -21.82
C ARG A 531 -7.85 16.34 -23.03
N PRO A 532 -8.48 16.59 -24.19
CA PRO A 532 -8.44 15.68 -25.35
C PRO A 532 -7.03 15.30 -25.81
N LEU A 533 -6.08 16.24 -25.80
CA LEU A 533 -4.69 15.98 -26.17
C LEU A 533 -4.01 14.97 -25.22
N ARG A 534 -4.33 15.00 -23.92
CA ARG A 534 -3.81 14.02 -22.95
C ARG A 534 -4.49 12.66 -23.11
N MET A 535 -5.79 12.66 -23.41
CA MET A 535 -6.54 11.44 -23.72
C MET A 535 -5.96 10.71 -24.94
N LEU A 536 -5.69 11.43 -26.02
CA LEU A 536 -5.06 10.86 -27.21
C LEU A 536 -3.67 10.26 -26.90
N ARG A 537 -2.86 10.95 -26.08
CA ARG A 537 -1.56 10.42 -25.61
C ARG A 537 -1.69 9.19 -24.73
N SER A 538 -2.85 8.99 -24.09
CA SER A 538 -3.12 7.87 -23.19
C SER A 538 -3.70 6.64 -23.90
N LEU A 539 -4.00 6.70 -25.20
CA LEU A 539 -4.53 5.55 -25.95
C LEU A 539 -3.67 4.28 -25.85
N PRO A 540 -2.32 4.34 -25.98
CA PRO A 540 -1.49 3.14 -25.82
C PRO A 540 -1.57 2.55 -24.40
N LEU A 541 -1.72 3.42 -23.40
CA LEU A 541 -1.91 3.01 -22.01
C LEU A 541 -3.24 2.27 -21.84
N PHE A 542 -4.34 2.74 -22.44
CA PHE A 542 -5.63 2.04 -22.36
C PHE A 542 -5.60 0.66 -23.03
N LEU A 543 -4.92 0.52 -24.16
CA LEU A 543 -4.72 -0.78 -24.80
C LEU A 543 -3.93 -1.74 -23.90
N ARG A 544 -2.84 -1.24 -23.26
CA ARG A 544 -2.08 -2.00 -22.28
C ARG A 544 -2.95 -2.39 -21.07
N MET A 545 -3.68 -1.43 -20.51
CA MET A 545 -4.57 -1.61 -19.37
C MET A 545 -5.62 -2.68 -19.67
N GLN A 546 -6.28 -2.60 -20.83
CA GLN A 546 -7.26 -3.60 -21.26
C GLN A 546 -6.63 -4.99 -21.38
N ARG A 547 -5.46 -5.11 -22.02
CA ARG A 547 -4.77 -6.40 -22.18
C ARG A 547 -4.41 -7.01 -20.83
N ILE A 548 -3.88 -6.21 -19.91
CA ILE A 548 -3.45 -6.65 -18.58
C ILE A 548 -4.64 -7.05 -17.72
N ALA A 549 -5.68 -6.20 -17.65
CA ALA A 549 -6.88 -6.47 -16.86
C ALA A 549 -7.58 -7.74 -17.34
N ARG A 550 -7.75 -7.90 -18.66
CA ARG A 550 -8.32 -9.11 -19.28
C ARG A 550 -7.50 -10.36 -18.98
N GLY A 551 -6.17 -10.30 -19.15
CA GLY A 551 -5.29 -11.42 -18.84
C GLY A 551 -5.31 -11.81 -17.36
N HIS A 552 -5.51 -10.85 -16.45
CA HIS A 552 -5.60 -11.13 -15.02
C HIS A 552 -6.87 -11.91 -14.64
N LEU A 553 -7.98 -11.77 -15.38
CA LEU A 553 -9.21 -12.52 -15.10
C LEU A 553 -8.97 -14.03 -15.10
N LEU A 554 -8.08 -14.51 -15.97
CA LEU A 554 -7.73 -15.93 -16.09
C LEU A 554 -6.87 -16.43 -14.91
N SER A 555 -6.34 -15.54 -14.07
CA SER A 555 -5.58 -15.90 -12.87
C SER A 555 -6.42 -15.95 -11.59
N LEU A 556 -7.67 -15.47 -11.63
CA LEU A 556 -8.52 -15.37 -10.44
C LEU A 556 -8.84 -16.74 -9.83
N GLU A 557 -9.08 -17.76 -10.66
CA GLU A 557 -9.42 -19.11 -10.18
C GLU A 557 -8.27 -19.72 -9.38
N HIS A 558 -7.05 -19.62 -9.89
CA HIS A 558 -5.86 -20.10 -9.19
C HIS A 558 -5.65 -19.35 -7.87
N GLY A 559 -5.87 -18.02 -7.86
CA GLY A 559 -5.80 -17.22 -6.63
C GLY A 559 -6.82 -17.66 -5.58
N LEU A 560 -8.07 -17.88 -5.99
CA LEU A 560 -9.13 -18.40 -5.11
C LEU A 560 -8.76 -19.77 -4.52
N GLN A 561 -8.31 -20.71 -5.36
CA GLN A 561 -7.88 -22.04 -4.93
C GLN A 561 -6.70 -22.00 -3.96
N ARG A 562 -5.76 -21.06 -4.14
CA ARG A 562 -4.66 -20.88 -3.20
C ARG A 562 -5.15 -20.39 -1.84
N PHE A 563 -5.92 -19.31 -1.78
CA PHE A 563 -6.41 -18.78 -0.51
C PHE A 563 -7.32 -19.78 0.21
N ASP A 564 -8.13 -20.54 -0.52
CA ASP A 564 -8.95 -21.60 0.05
C ASP A 564 -8.13 -22.75 0.68
N ARG A 565 -7.03 -23.14 0.02
CA ARG A 565 -6.05 -24.09 0.60
C ARG A 565 -5.36 -23.51 1.83
N GLU A 566 -4.87 -22.27 1.76
CA GLU A 566 -4.24 -21.61 2.90
C GLU A 566 -5.17 -21.54 4.12
N LEU A 567 -6.45 -21.20 3.93
CA LEU A 567 -7.44 -21.20 5.01
C LEU A 567 -7.64 -22.61 5.59
N THR A 568 -7.69 -23.62 4.72
CA THR A 568 -7.80 -25.02 5.15
C THR A 568 -6.60 -25.43 6.02
N ASP A 569 -5.40 -25.08 5.60
CA ASP A 569 -4.16 -25.38 6.33
C ASP A 569 -4.11 -24.65 7.69
N LEU A 570 -4.54 -23.39 7.75
CA LEU A 570 -4.64 -22.63 8.99
C LEU A 570 -5.62 -23.26 9.97
N VAL A 571 -6.80 -23.65 9.49
CA VAL A 571 -7.81 -24.34 10.31
C VAL A 571 -7.26 -25.67 10.83
N ALA A 572 -6.60 -26.45 9.98
CA ALA A 572 -5.99 -27.72 10.38
C ALA A 572 -4.88 -27.55 11.43
N GLN A 573 -4.19 -26.39 11.44
CA GLN A 573 -3.16 -26.03 12.42
C GLN A 573 -3.73 -25.42 13.70
N GLY A 574 -5.04 -25.24 13.81
CA GLY A 574 -5.68 -24.63 14.98
C GLY A 574 -5.38 -23.12 15.09
N ALA A 575 -5.43 -22.41 13.97
CA ALA A 575 -5.16 -20.97 13.95
C ALA A 575 -6.11 -20.17 14.88
N ASP A 576 -5.55 -19.19 15.57
CA ASP A 576 -6.30 -18.23 16.39
C ASP A 576 -6.96 -17.13 15.54
N GLY A 577 -7.82 -16.33 16.16
CA GLY A 577 -8.51 -15.23 15.46
C GLY A 577 -7.56 -14.20 14.84
N GLN A 578 -6.40 -13.93 15.46
CA GLN A 578 -5.41 -12.99 14.93
C GLN A 578 -4.78 -13.52 13.63
N GLN A 579 -4.38 -14.78 13.60
CA GLN A 579 -3.83 -15.44 12.41
C GLN A 579 -4.86 -15.47 11.26
N LEU A 580 -6.14 -15.69 11.58
CA LEU A 580 -7.22 -15.63 10.59
C LEU A 580 -7.46 -14.19 10.09
N ALA A 581 -7.35 -13.17 10.95
CA ALA A 581 -7.46 -11.76 10.57
C ALA A 581 -6.30 -11.30 9.67
N ASP A 582 -5.08 -11.74 9.95
CA ASP A 582 -3.90 -11.46 9.12
C ASP A 582 -3.97 -12.17 7.76
N TRP A 583 -4.45 -13.42 7.74
CA TRP A 583 -4.78 -14.12 6.49
C TRP A 583 -5.88 -13.38 5.72
N PHE A 584 -6.94 -12.95 6.40
CA PHE A 584 -8.07 -12.24 5.79
C PHE A 584 -7.63 -10.92 5.19
N THR A 585 -6.68 -10.21 5.81
CA THR A 585 -6.08 -8.99 5.23
C THR A 585 -5.41 -9.26 3.88
N ARG A 586 -4.61 -10.34 3.77
CA ARG A 586 -4.00 -10.74 2.48
C ARG A 586 -5.07 -11.14 1.45
N PHE A 587 -6.10 -11.84 1.89
CA PHE A 587 -7.21 -12.22 1.03
C PHE A 587 -8.01 -11.00 0.56
N TYR A 588 -8.21 -10.00 1.42
CA TYR A 588 -8.90 -8.75 1.12
C TYR A 588 -8.17 -7.94 0.05
N VAL A 589 -6.84 -7.87 0.09
CA VAL A 589 -6.03 -7.29 -0.99
C VAL A 589 -6.33 -7.99 -2.32
N PHE A 590 -6.33 -9.32 -2.34
CA PHE A 590 -6.65 -10.11 -3.54
C PHE A 590 -8.09 -9.86 -4.03
N VAL A 591 -9.08 -9.84 -3.14
CA VAL A 591 -10.48 -9.55 -3.43
C VAL A 591 -10.65 -8.23 -4.17
N VAL A 592 -10.09 -7.16 -3.62
CA VAL A 592 -10.30 -5.82 -4.19
C VAL A 592 -9.49 -5.62 -5.47
N GLN A 593 -8.26 -6.14 -5.54
CA GLN A 593 -7.46 -6.09 -6.78
C GLN A 593 -8.11 -6.87 -7.94
N GLY A 594 -8.72 -8.03 -7.66
CA GLY A 594 -9.49 -8.79 -8.64
C GLY A 594 -10.67 -7.98 -9.17
N ASN A 595 -11.43 -7.33 -8.27
CA ASN A 595 -12.54 -6.47 -8.64
C ASN A 595 -12.12 -5.24 -9.46
N LEU A 596 -10.98 -4.61 -9.17
CA LEU A 596 -10.43 -3.50 -9.98
C LEU A 596 -10.14 -3.94 -11.42
N CYS A 597 -9.59 -5.14 -11.61
CA CYS A 597 -9.35 -5.70 -12.95
C CYS A 597 -10.65 -6.07 -13.68
N ILE A 598 -11.63 -6.65 -12.98
CA ILE A 598 -12.95 -6.95 -13.53
C ILE A 598 -13.66 -5.66 -13.97
N ALA A 599 -13.67 -4.63 -13.13
CA ALA A 599 -14.26 -3.33 -13.44
C ALA A 599 -13.59 -2.69 -14.67
N THR A 600 -12.26 -2.79 -14.78
CA THR A 600 -11.50 -2.32 -15.94
C THR A 600 -11.86 -3.08 -17.22
N ALA A 601 -12.06 -4.40 -17.14
CA ALA A 601 -12.50 -5.21 -18.29
C ALA A 601 -13.95 -4.87 -18.71
N LEU A 602 -14.85 -4.64 -17.74
CA LEU A 602 -16.23 -4.21 -17.97
C LEU A 602 -16.29 -2.83 -18.64
N ALA A 603 -15.52 -1.86 -18.16
CA ALA A 603 -15.48 -0.50 -18.72
C ALA A 603 -15.05 -0.48 -20.19
N SER A 604 -14.21 -1.44 -20.61
CA SER A 604 -13.69 -1.57 -21.97
C SER A 604 -14.35 -2.68 -22.80
N SER A 605 -15.52 -3.14 -22.35
CA SER A 605 -16.20 -4.31 -22.94
C SER A 605 -16.96 -4.01 -24.23
N GLY A 606 -17.36 -2.76 -24.49
CA GLY A 606 -18.03 -2.36 -25.72
C GLY A 606 -19.44 -2.95 -25.93
N GLY A 607 -20.16 -3.26 -24.84
CA GLY A 607 -21.53 -3.81 -24.91
C GLY A 607 -21.56 -5.35 -24.86
N ASP A 608 -22.74 -5.94 -25.05
CA ASP A 608 -23.04 -7.37 -24.84
C ASP A 608 -23.59 -8.09 -26.08
N TRP A 609 -23.43 -7.52 -27.28
CA TRP A 609 -23.89 -8.12 -28.55
C TRP A 609 -23.30 -9.51 -28.87
N LEU A 610 -22.24 -9.99 -28.19
CA LEU A 610 -21.70 -11.35 -28.33
C LEU A 610 -22.40 -12.36 -27.41
N GLY A 611 -23.33 -11.90 -26.57
CA GLY A 611 -24.17 -12.73 -25.72
C GLY A 611 -24.16 -12.31 -24.24
N ARG A 612 -25.19 -12.82 -23.55
CA ARG A 612 -25.38 -12.72 -22.10
C ARG A 612 -25.48 -14.15 -21.55
N PRO A 613 -24.34 -14.81 -21.27
CA PRO A 613 -24.38 -16.16 -20.71
C PRO A 613 -24.98 -16.14 -19.30
N PRO A 614 -25.52 -17.28 -18.82
CA PRO A 614 -26.11 -17.35 -17.49
C PRO A 614 -25.08 -17.06 -16.40
N THR A 615 -25.53 -16.45 -15.30
CA THR A 615 -24.71 -16.07 -14.15
C THR A 615 -25.03 -16.95 -12.94
N ALA A 616 -24.25 -16.81 -11.87
CA ALA A 616 -24.51 -17.52 -10.62
C ALA A 616 -25.86 -17.13 -9.97
N TYR A 617 -26.46 -15.99 -10.34
CA TYR A 617 -27.78 -15.58 -9.84
C TYR A 617 -28.95 -16.29 -10.51
N ASP A 618 -28.73 -16.96 -11.65
CA ASP A 618 -29.80 -17.70 -12.31
C ASP A 618 -30.21 -18.98 -11.55
N ASN A 619 -29.43 -19.41 -10.55
CA ASN A 619 -29.73 -20.58 -9.71
C ASN A 619 -29.36 -20.34 -8.24
N LEU A 620 -30.34 -19.92 -7.43
CA LEU A 620 -30.15 -19.58 -6.01
C LEU A 620 -30.69 -20.63 -5.03
N GLU A 621 -31.25 -21.75 -5.51
CA GLU A 621 -31.94 -22.72 -4.65
C GLU A 621 -31.05 -23.33 -3.55
N ASN A 622 -29.73 -23.40 -3.75
CA ASN A 622 -28.76 -24.01 -2.83
C ASN A 622 -27.59 -23.07 -2.48
N SER A 623 -27.92 -21.85 -2.04
CA SER A 623 -26.93 -20.80 -1.79
C SER A 623 -26.99 -20.25 -0.35
N PRO A 624 -26.66 -21.06 0.69
CA PRO A 624 -26.76 -20.65 2.11
C PRO A 624 -25.75 -19.55 2.49
N HIS A 625 -24.76 -19.29 1.64
CA HIS A 625 -23.80 -18.20 1.78
C HIS A 625 -24.35 -16.84 1.34
N ARG A 626 -25.50 -16.79 0.65
CA ARG A 626 -26.11 -15.56 0.14
C ARG A 626 -26.99 -14.90 1.19
N LEU A 627 -26.45 -13.87 1.83
CA LEU A 627 -27.06 -13.18 2.97
C LEU A 627 -26.93 -11.65 2.78
N PRO A 628 -27.81 -10.83 3.40
CA PRO A 628 -27.55 -9.40 3.58
C PRO A 628 -26.15 -9.19 4.17
N TRP A 629 -25.38 -8.26 3.63
CA TRP A 629 -23.99 -8.01 4.06
C TRP A 629 -23.09 -9.25 4.08
N GLU A 630 -23.29 -10.18 3.13
CA GLU A 630 -22.48 -11.40 2.97
C GLU A 630 -20.96 -11.15 2.87
N THR A 631 -20.56 -9.93 2.46
CA THR A 631 -19.17 -9.48 2.39
C THR A 631 -18.51 -9.37 3.77
N ASP A 632 -19.30 -9.22 4.84
CA ASP A 632 -18.80 -9.26 6.20
C ASP A 632 -18.83 -10.72 6.72
N PRO A 633 -17.67 -11.33 7.02
CA PRO A 633 -17.63 -12.67 7.60
C PRO A 633 -18.38 -12.77 8.93
N ALA A 634 -18.54 -11.67 9.68
CA ALA A 634 -19.23 -11.64 10.97
C ALA A 634 -20.75 -11.76 10.87
N THR A 635 -21.35 -11.47 9.71
CA THR A 635 -22.79 -11.62 9.47
C THR A 635 -23.25 -13.01 9.92
N PRO A 636 -24.30 -13.14 10.75
CA PRO A 636 -24.78 -14.44 11.23
C PRO A 636 -25.10 -15.40 10.08
N ARG A 637 -24.53 -16.60 10.12
CA ARG A 637 -24.66 -17.61 9.05
C ARG A 637 -25.37 -18.87 9.51
N PRO A 638 -26.06 -19.59 8.61
CA PRO A 638 -26.61 -20.90 8.93
C PRO A 638 -25.50 -21.90 9.29
N VAL A 639 -25.89 -23.09 9.77
CA VAL A 639 -24.95 -24.14 10.14
C VAL A 639 -23.99 -24.45 8.99
N SER A 640 -22.74 -24.75 9.35
CA SER A 640 -21.70 -25.07 8.38
C SER A 640 -22.13 -26.18 7.42
N SER A 641 -21.85 -25.98 6.14
CA SER A 641 -22.12 -26.91 5.05
C SER A 641 -20.95 -26.90 4.06
N ALA A 642 -20.79 -28.00 3.32
CA ALA A 642 -19.73 -28.10 2.32
C ALA A 642 -20.07 -27.25 1.09
N LEU A 643 -19.31 -26.16 0.90
CA LEU A 643 -19.48 -25.22 -0.21
C LEU A 643 -18.19 -25.16 -1.06
N PRO A 644 -17.94 -26.14 -1.96
CA PRO A 644 -16.76 -26.12 -2.80
C PRO A 644 -16.79 -24.92 -3.75
N LEU A 645 -15.59 -24.45 -4.13
CA LEU A 645 -15.43 -23.41 -5.13
C LEU A 645 -15.95 -23.87 -6.49
N GLN A 646 -16.55 -22.94 -7.23
CA GLN A 646 -17.00 -23.14 -8.60
C GLN A 646 -15.85 -22.88 -9.58
N ALA A 647 -15.71 -23.74 -10.59
CA ALA A 647 -14.69 -23.59 -11.63
C ALA A 647 -14.93 -22.37 -12.52
N PHE A 648 -13.89 -21.84 -13.14
CA PHE A 648 -14.00 -20.69 -14.05
C PHE A 648 -14.97 -20.98 -15.22
N PRO A 649 -15.82 -20.03 -15.63
CA PRO A 649 -16.80 -20.25 -16.70
C PRO A 649 -16.15 -20.69 -18.02
N GLN A 650 -16.71 -21.74 -18.65
CA GLN A 650 -16.20 -22.24 -19.91
C GLN A 650 -16.66 -21.38 -21.08
N TRP A 651 -15.70 -20.87 -21.86
CA TRP A 651 -15.98 -20.07 -23.05
C TRP A 651 -15.66 -20.84 -24.34
N SER A 652 -16.49 -20.61 -25.36
CA SER A 652 -16.24 -21.18 -26.70
C SER A 652 -14.93 -20.65 -27.28
N GLY A 653 -14.38 -21.35 -28.29
CA GLY A 653 -13.15 -20.92 -28.97
C GLY A 653 -13.24 -19.50 -29.54
N LEU A 654 -14.41 -19.13 -30.09
CA LEU A 654 -14.67 -17.79 -30.62
C LEU A 654 -14.63 -16.72 -29.52
N ILE A 655 -15.24 -16.98 -28.37
CA ILE A 655 -15.25 -16.03 -27.25
C ILE A 655 -13.85 -15.89 -26.62
N ARG A 656 -13.11 -16.99 -26.49
CA ARG A 656 -11.70 -16.94 -26.06
C ARG A 656 -10.84 -16.11 -27.01
N LEU A 657 -11.03 -16.27 -28.31
CA LEU A 657 -10.34 -15.46 -29.31
C LEU A 657 -10.74 -13.98 -29.15
N ALA A 658 -12.03 -13.67 -29.05
CA ALA A 658 -12.53 -12.30 -28.86
C ALA A 658 -11.97 -11.64 -27.60
N HIS A 659 -11.90 -12.38 -26.49
CA HIS A 659 -11.29 -11.94 -25.24
C HIS A 659 -9.81 -11.59 -25.44
N SER A 660 -9.04 -12.53 -26.01
CA SER A 660 -7.60 -12.40 -26.21
C SER A 660 -7.20 -11.27 -27.18
N THR A 661 -8.07 -10.96 -28.13
CA THR A 661 -7.83 -9.96 -29.21
C THR A 661 -8.36 -8.57 -28.88
N GLY A 662 -9.04 -8.38 -27.74
CA GLY A 662 -9.51 -7.05 -27.37
C GLY A 662 -10.90 -6.70 -27.94
N LEU A 663 -11.61 -7.63 -28.59
CA LEU A 663 -12.86 -7.30 -29.28
C LEU A 663 -13.94 -6.75 -28.34
N PRO A 664 -14.78 -5.81 -28.82
CA PRO A 664 -15.96 -5.35 -28.09
C PRO A 664 -17.07 -6.40 -28.12
N GLY A 665 -17.99 -6.30 -27.17
CA GLY A 665 -19.15 -7.18 -27.05
C GLY A 665 -19.18 -8.17 -25.91
N LEU A 666 -18.15 -8.15 -25.07
CA LEU A 666 -17.94 -9.16 -24.05
C LEU A 666 -18.55 -8.77 -22.71
N ARG A 667 -19.38 -7.72 -22.63
CA ARG A 667 -19.93 -7.24 -21.35
C ARG A 667 -20.69 -8.34 -20.61
N GLY A 668 -21.52 -9.12 -21.30
CA GLY A 668 -22.24 -10.25 -20.68
C GLY A 668 -21.30 -11.31 -20.09
N TYR A 669 -20.21 -11.64 -20.78
CA TYR A 669 -19.21 -12.60 -20.29
C TYR A 669 -18.39 -12.07 -19.11
N TYR A 670 -18.08 -10.76 -19.08
CA TYR A 670 -17.40 -10.16 -17.95
C TYR A 670 -18.32 -9.98 -16.73
N LEU A 671 -19.62 -9.78 -16.94
CA LEU A 671 -20.61 -9.86 -15.87
C LEU A 671 -20.66 -11.29 -15.29
N GLN A 672 -20.67 -12.32 -16.14
CA GLN A 672 -20.59 -13.71 -15.69
C GLN A 672 -19.33 -13.96 -14.83
N VAL A 673 -18.16 -13.46 -15.25
CA VAL A 673 -16.92 -13.57 -14.45
C VAL A 673 -17.03 -12.81 -13.13
N ARG A 674 -17.63 -11.62 -13.12
CA ARG A 674 -17.84 -10.85 -11.89
C ARG A 674 -18.68 -11.62 -10.89
N GLU A 675 -19.81 -12.17 -11.32
CA GLU A 675 -20.71 -12.90 -10.43
C GLU A 675 -20.16 -14.25 -10.00
N TRP A 676 -19.44 -14.95 -10.88
CA TRP A 676 -18.68 -16.14 -10.52
C TRP A 676 -17.61 -15.84 -9.46
N TYR A 677 -16.87 -14.76 -9.64
CA TYR A 677 -15.83 -14.36 -8.70
C TYR A 677 -16.44 -14.03 -7.33
N ARG A 678 -17.50 -13.20 -7.32
CA ARG A 678 -18.24 -12.88 -6.10
C ARG A 678 -18.77 -14.12 -5.40
N ASP A 679 -19.41 -15.04 -6.12
CA ASP A 679 -19.95 -16.28 -5.52
C ASP A 679 -18.86 -17.06 -4.77
N ASN A 680 -17.69 -17.24 -5.41
CA ASN A 680 -16.55 -17.91 -4.80
C ASN A 680 -15.99 -17.16 -3.59
N LEU A 681 -15.93 -15.83 -3.63
CA LEU A 681 -15.54 -15.03 -2.46
C LEU A 681 -16.48 -15.27 -1.27
N MET A 682 -17.79 -15.29 -1.52
CA MET A 682 -18.78 -15.52 -0.47
C MET A 682 -18.70 -16.94 0.12
N ARG A 683 -18.36 -17.95 -0.69
CA ARG A 683 -18.06 -19.30 -0.19
C ARG A 683 -16.86 -19.30 0.75
N ILE A 684 -15.80 -18.57 0.42
CA ILE A 684 -14.61 -18.45 1.28
C ILE A 684 -14.95 -17.67 2.56
N PHE A 685 -15.72 -16.58 2.48
CA PHE A 685 -16.17 -15.84 3.67
C PHE A 685 -17.07 -16.69 4.58
N PHE A 686 -17.94 -17.53 3.99
CA PHE A 686 -18.74 -18.50 4.74
C PHE A 686 -17.85 -19.49 5.50
N ARG A 687 -16.79 -20.01 4.86
CA ARG A 687 -15.82 -20.88 5.53
C ARG A 687 -15.05 -20.15 6.63
N LEU A 688 -14.60 -18.92 6.39
CA LEU A 688 -13.91 -18.10 7.38
C LEU A 688 -14.78 -17.85 8.62
N HIS A 689 -16.07 -17.57 8.44
CA HIS A 689 -17.02 -17.42 9.54
C HIS A 689 -16.99 -18.64 10.49
N HIS A 690 -17.06 -19.84 9.92
CA HIS A 690 -17.05 -21.08 10.70
C HIS A 690 -15.67 -21.44 11.23
N ALA A 691 -14.59 -21.02 10.55
CA ALA A 691 -13.21 -21.21 10.98
C ALA A 691 -12.87 -20.37 12.22
N MET A 692 -13.49 -19.22 12.41
CA MET A 692 -13.21 -18.33 13.55
C MET A 692 -13.47 -19.04 14.89
N PRO A 693 -12.46 -19.18 15.77
CA PRO A 693 -12.61 -19.81 17.08
C PRO A 693 -13.70 -19.13 17.91
N LEU A 694 -14.51 -19.91 18.63
CA LEU A 694 -15.62 -19.38 19.44
C LEU A 694 -15.16 -18.33 20.46
N ALA A 695 -13.98 -18.54 21.06
CA ALA A 695 -13.39 -17.61 22.03
C ALA A 695 -13.04 -16.24 21.43
N ASP A 696 -12.75 -16.18 20.13
CA ASP A 696 -12.29 -14.95 19.47
C ASP A 696 -13.43 -14.23 18.72
N ARG A 697 -14.59 -14.87 18.55
CA ARG A 697 -15.75 -14.30 17.84
C ARG A 697 -16.29 -13.04 18.50
N GLU A 698 -16.33 -12.99 19.83
CA GLU A 698 -16.84 -11.81 20.56
C GLU A 698 -16.03 -10.56 20.20
N HIS A 699 -14.73 -10.68 19.96
CA HIS A 699 -13.89 -9.57 19.52
C HIS A 699 -13.99 -9.33 18.01
N TRP A 700 -13.69 -10.33 17.19
CA TRP A 700 -13.54 -10.14 15.74
C TRP A 700 -14.87 -9.90 15.01
N PHE A 701 -15.96 -10.47 15.51
CA PHE A 701 -17.29 -10.31 14.91
C PHE A 701 -18.12 -9.21 15.58
N ALA A 702 -17.61 -8.57 16.63
CA ALA A 702 -18.24 -7.36 17.15
C ALA A 702 -18.27 -6.27 16.05
N PRO A 703 -19.33 -5.45 16.00
CA PRO A 703 -19.33 -4.22 15.23
C PRO A 703 -18.15 -3.34 15.64
N HIS A 704 -17.45 -2.77 14.67
CA HIS A 704 -16.41 -1.79 14.96
C HIS A 704 -17.02 -0.57 15.70
N PRO A 705 -16.34 0.00 16.72
CA PRO A 705 -16.91 1.06 17.55
C PRO A 705 -17.28 2.32 16.75
N ASP A 706 -16.47 2.67 15.76
CA ASP A 706 -16.68 3.85 14.93
C ASP A 706 -17.68 3.58 13.80
N ILE A 707 -18.67 4.47 13.65
CA ILE A 707 -19.76 4.38 12.68
C ILE A 707 -19.44 5.23 11.45
N ARG A 708 -19.77 4.74 10.26
CA ARG A 708 -19.82 5.57 9.06
C ARG A 708 -20.97 6.59 9.15
N THR A 709 -20.65 7.84 9.49
CA THR A 709 -21.65 8.91 9.75
C THR A 709 -21.98 9.77 8.54
N ARG A 710 -21.05 9.87 7.58
CA ARG A 710 -21.24 10.60 6.32
C ARG A 710 -21.77 9.71 5.21
N ASP A 711 -22.85 10.15 4.57
CA ASP A 711 -23.35 9.61 3.30
C ASP A 711 -22.77 10.39 2.11
N GLY A 712 -22.80 9.80 0.92
CA GLY A 712 -22.38 10.47 -0.30
C GLY A 712 -20.87 10.76 -0.36
N SER A 713 -20.52 11.93 -0.89
CA SER A 713 -19.13 12.37 -1.10
C SER A 713 -18.82 13.65 -0.33
N PHE A 714 -17.62 13.75 0.24
CA PHE A 714 -17.21 14.86 1.11
C PHE A 714 -15.68 15.01 1.17
N TRP A 715 -15.19 16.08 1.78
CA TRP A 715 -13.76 16.28 2.04
C TRP A 715 -13.37 15.71 3.41
N GLN A 716 -12.26 14.98 3.50
CA GLN A 716 -11.78 14.34 4.73
C GLN A 716 -11.47 15.34 5.85
N ASP A 717 -11.25 16.62 5.54
CA ASP A 717 -11.17 17.73 6.52
C ASP A 717 -12.52 18.11 7.15
N GLY A 718 -13.59 17.36 6.84
CA GLY A 718 -14.94 17.52 7.39
C GLY A 718 -15.85 18.45 6.60
N ARG A 719 -15.34 19.12 5.55
CA ARG A 719 -16.16 19.99 4.70
C ARG A 719 -17.04 19.17 3.77
N GLU A 720 -18.26 19.64 3.56
CA GLU A 720 -19.13 19.07 2.53
C GLU A 720 -18.60 19.42 1.13
N GLY A 721 -18.78 18.51 0.17
CA GLY A 721 -18.57 18.83 -1.24
C GLY A 721 -19.63 19.83 -1.69
N ALA A 722 -19.25 20.76 -2.57
CA ALA A 722 -20.23 21.66 -3.19
C ALA A 722 -21.06 20.94 -4.28
N GLU A 723 -20.65 19.71 -4.64
CA GLU A 723 -21.19 18.94 -5.73
C GLU A 723 -22.36 18.05 -5.27
N GLN A 724 -23.49 18.10 -5.98
CA GLN A 724 -24.65 17.24 -5.73
C GLN A 724 -24.58 15.96 -6.58
N ALA A 725 -24.96 14.82 -5.98
CA ALA A 725 -25.08 13.56 -6.70
C ALA A 725 -26.24 13.64 -7.71
N THR A 726 -26.04 13.13 -8.92
CA THR A 726 -27.07 13.11 -9.97
C THR A 726 -27.84 11.79 -9.92
N GLY A 727 -29.18 11.88 -9.99
CA GLY A 727 -30.04 10.70 -10.09
C GLY A 727 -29.96 10.03 -11.47
N PHE A 728 -30.27 8.74 -11.53
CA PHE A 728 -30.41 8.01 -12.79
C PHE A 728 -31.36 6.81 -12.65
N MET A 729 -32.03 6.47 -13.75
CA MET A 729 -32.84 5.26 -13.85
C MET A 729 -31.96 4.01 -13.97
N ILE A 730 -32.26 2.99 -13.16
CA ILE A 730 -31.59 1.67 -13.21
C ILE A 730 -32.31 0.75 -14.20
N TYR A 731 -33.64 0.65 -14.08
CA TYR A 731 -34.51 -0.15 -14.96
C TYR A 731 -35.87 0.56 -15.15
N PRO A 732 -36.39 0.61 -16.39
CA PRO A 732 -37.61 1.33 -16.71
C PRO A 732 -38.87 0.67 -16.13
N GLY A 733 -39.92 1.46 -16.00
CA GLY A 733 -41.25 1.01 -15.58
C GLY A 733 -42.07 2.12 -14.94
N GLN A 734 -43.37 1.86 -14.84
CA GLN A 734 -44.32 2.73 -14.16
C GLN A 734 -45.06 1.92 -13.11
N VAL A 735 -45.01 2.36 -11.84
CA VAL A 735 -45.73 1.72 -10.74
C VAL A 735 -46.31 2.75 -9.78
N ARG A 736 -47.49 2.45 -9.26
CA ARG A 736 -48.17 3.20 -8.19
C ARG A 736 -48.18 2.35 -6.92
N GLY A 737 -47.88 2.98 -5.79
CA GLY A 737 -47.87 2.31 -4.49
C GLY A 737 -47.44 3.23 -3.36
N ILE A 738 -47.43 2.70 -2.14
CA ILE A 738 -46.98 3.42 -0.95
C ILE A 738 -45.45 3.42 -0.89
N LEU A 739 -44.84 4.61 -0.77
CA LEU A 739 -43.39 4.75 -0.62
C LEU A 739 -42.94 4.21 0.75
N GLY A 740 -41.94 3.32 0.76
CA GLY A 740 -41.46 2.60 1.93
C GLY A 740 -42.12 1.23 2.16
N GLU A 741 -43.22 0.92 1.46
CA GLU A 741 -43.91 -0.37 1.55
C GLU A 741 -43.95 -1.09 0.19
N ASP A 742 -44.76 -0.59 -0.76
CA ASP A 742 -44.87 -1.14 -2.11
C ASP A 742 -43.67 -0.77 -2.98
N ILE A 743 -43.19 0.47 -2.82
CA ILE A 743 -42.02 1.02 -3.50
C ILE A 743 -40.96 1.21 -2.42
N LEU A 744 -39.94 0.35 -2.41
CA LEU A 744 -38.89 0.42 -1.40
C LEU A 744 -38.06 1.68 -1.60
N LEU A 745 -37.82 2.41 -0.51
CA LEU A 745 -36.87 3.50 -0.46
C LEU A 745 -35.68 3.05 0.38
N GLU A 746 -34.52 2.93 -0.27
CA GLU A 746 -33.28 2.48 0.33
C GLU A 746 -32.26 3.62 0.36
N ASP A 747 -31.40 3.67 1.37
CA ASP A 747 -30.27 4.59 1.37
C ASP A 747 -29.24 4.17 0.32
N THR A 748 -28.91 2.88 0.33
CA THR A 748 -28.01 2.23 -0.60
C THR A 748 -28.55 0.85 -0.97
N LEU A 749 -28.21 0.39 -2.16
CA LEU A 749 -28.64 -0.92 -2.63
C LEU A 749 -27.75 -2.03 -2.06
N ASP A 750 -28.33 -2.94 -1.28
CA ASP A 750 -27.67 -4.15 -0.77
C ASP A 750 -28.11 -5.37 -1.61
N PRO A 751 -27.21 -5.99 -2.40
CA PRO A 751 -27.53 -7.18 -3.18
C PRO A 751 -28.03 -8.37 -2.33
N GLY A 752 -27.65 -8.44 -1.06
CA GLY A 752 -28.12 -9.48 -0.15
C GLY A 752 -29.61 -9.36 0.22
N ARG A 753 -30.26 -8.23 -0.12
CA ARG A 753 -31.71 -8.05 0.00
C ARG A 753 -32.51 -8.53 -1.21
N HIS A 754 -31.93 -9.43 -2.03
CA HIS A 754 -32.56 -10.04 -3.21
C HIS A 754 -34.05 -10.35 -3.04
N ALA A 755 -34.43 -11.08 -1.99
CA ALA A 755 -35.84 -11.46 -1.76
C ALA A 755 -36.77 -10.24 -1.57
N HIS A 756 -36.31 -9.19 -0.88
CA HIS A 756 -37.07 -7.96 -0.69
C HIS A 756 -37.24 -7.21 -2.02
N TYR A 757 -36.16 -7.08 -2.80
CA TYR A 757 -36.20 -6.43 -4.11
C TYR A 757 -37.09 -7.19 -5.10
N GLN A 758 -37.10 -8.51 -5.03
CA GLN A 758 -37.98 -9.33 -5.84
C GLN A 758 -39.47 -9.10 -5.51
N ALA A 759 -39.80 -8.96 -4.22
CA ALA A 759 -41.17 -8.75 -3.74
C ALA A 759 -41.70 -7.32 -3.97
N ALA A 760 -40.83 -6.31 -3.96
CA ALA A 760 -41.20 -4.90 -4.16
C ALA A 760 -41.83 -4.63 -5.55
N ARG A 761 -42.64 -3.58 -5.69
CA ARG A 761 -43.14 -3.11 -6.99
C ARG A 761 -42.10 -2.26 -7.73
N ALA A 762 -41.37 -1.44 -6.99
CA ALA A 762 -40.18 -0.73 -7.45
C ALA A 762 -39.18 -0.53 -6.31
N VAL A 763 -37.94 -0.19 -6.66
CA VAL A 763 -36.88 0.11 -5.69
C VAL A 763 -36.23 1.44 -6.05
N ILE A 764 -36.26 2.38 -5.12
CA ILE A 764 -35.62 3.69 -5.21
C ILE A 764 -34.48 3.73 -4.21
N ALA A 765 -33.28 4.10 -4.65
CA ALA A 765 -32.13 4.28 -3.77
C ALA A 765 -31.70 5.75 -3.71
N ARG A 766 -31.31 6.27 -2.55
CA ARG A 766 -30.76 7.63 -2.45
C ARG A 766 -29.32 7.71 -2.97
N MET A 767 -28.57 6.61 -2.90
CA MET A 767 -27.20 6.53 -3.36
C MET A 767 -26.94 5.17 -4.04
N GLY A 768 -26.12 5.18 -5.08
CA GLY A 768 -25.68 3.97 -5.77
C GLY A 768 -25.02 4.27 -7.11
N GLY A 769 -24.18 3.34 -7.56
CA GLY A 769 -23.48 3.45 -8.84
C GLY A 769 -24.20 2.73 -9.98
N ARG A 770 -24.01 3.17 -11.23
CA ARG A 770 -24.62 2.48 -12.39
C ARG A 770 -24.14 1.03 -12.54
N LEU A 771 -22.86 0.78 -12.31
CA LEU A 771 -22.25 -0.55 -12.36
C LEU A 771 -22.25 -1.27 -11.01
N SER A 772 -22.90 -0.69 -10.00
CA SER A 772 -22.93 -1.24 -8.67
C SER A 772 -23.66 -2.59 -8.62
N HIS A 773 -23.42 -3.35 -7.56
CA HIS A 773 -23.95 -4.71 -7.48
C HIS A 773 -25.47 -4.67 -7.32
N GLY A 774 -25.99 -3.76 -6.49
CA GLY A 774 -27.42 -3.60 -6.32
C GLY A 774 -28.11 -3.16 -7.61
N SER A 775 -27.52 -2.20 -8.34
CA SER A 775 -28.01 -1.78 -9.65
C SER A 775 -27.97 -2.89 -10.69
N THR A 776 -27.02 -3.82 -10.62
CA THR A 776 -26.98 -4.98 -11.51
C THR A 776 -28.11 -5.94 -11.18
N LEU A 777 -28.26 -6.30 -9.90
CA LEU A 777 -29.30 -7.21 -9.43
C LEU A 777 -30.70 -6.74 -9.84
N LEU A 778 -31.01 -5.45 -9.68
CA LEU A 778 -32.32 -4.91 -10.07
C LEU A 778 -32.59 -5.01 -11.57
N ARG A 779 -31.56 -4.90 -12.42
CA ARG A 779 -31.69 -5.11 -13.87
C ARG A 779 -31.93 -6.57 -14.22
N GLU A 780 -31.30 -7.49 -13.52
CA GLU A 780 -31.51 -8.93 -13.68
C GLU A 780 -32.93 -9.34 -13.27
N LEU A 781 -33.40 -8.80 -12.13
CA LEU A 781 -34.78 -8.94 -11.66
C LEU A 781 -35.81 -8.21 -12.56
N ARG A 782 -35.36 -7.38 -13.51
CA ARG A 782 -36.21 -6.50 -14.33
C ARG A 782 -37.17 -5.65 -13.49
N LYS A 783 -36.68 -5.17 -12.36
CA LYS A 783 -37.47 -4.46 -11.36
C LYS A 783 -37.41 -2.95 -11.63
N PRO A 784 -38.55 -2.25 -11.83
CA PRO A 784 -38.55 -0.79 -12.00
C PRO A 784 -37.78 -0.12 -10.86
N SER A 785 -36.78 0.68 -11.20
CA SER A 785 -35.85 1.19 -10.18
C SER A 785 -35.01 2.38 -10.64
N ALA A 786 -34.61 3.21 -9.68
CA ALA A 786 -33.77 4.39 -9.91
C ALA A 786 -32.95 4.76 -8.68
N VAL A 787 -31.84 5.46 -8.92
CA VAL A 787 -31.13 6.23 -7.89
C VAL A 787 -31.66 7.66 -7.92
N MET A 788 -32.22 8.12 -6.81
CA MET A 788 -32.82 9.45 -6.65
C MET A 788 -32.33 10.08 -5.33
N PRO A 789 -31.23 10.85 -5.37
CA PRO A 789 -30.60 11.40 -4.16
C PRO A 789 -31.45 12.42 -3.39
N GLN A 790 -32.41 13.04 -4.06
CA GLN A 790 -33.21 14.15 -3.53
C GLN A 790 -34.67 13.75 -3.24
N VAL A 791 -34.94 12.46 -3.01
CA VAL A 791 -36.28 12.03 -2.58
C VAL A 791 -36.61 12.69 -1.24
N ASP A 792 -37.76 13.33 -1.18
CA ASP A 792 -38.29 13.91 0.06
C ASP A 792 -38.71 12.79 1.01
N LEU A 793 -38.01 12.66 2.13
CA LEU A 793 -38.29 11.65 3.15
C LEU A 793 -39.68 11.85 3.80
N ALA A 794 -40.27 13.04 3.69
CA ALA A 794 -41.64 13.29 4.14
C ALA A 794 -42.69 12.50 3.33
N TRP A 795 -42.33 11.93 2.17
CA TRP A 795 -43.25 11.15 1.33
C TRP A 795 -43.32 9.68 1.73
N ILE A 796 -42.53 9.23 2.71
CA ILE A 796 -42.61 7.86 3.24
C ILE A 796 -44.01 7.64 3.84
N GLY A 797 -44.66 6.54 3.47
CA GLY A 797 -46.05 6.23 3.84
C GLY A 797 -47.10 6.90 2.97
N CYS A 798 -46.70 7.77 2.03
CA CYS A 798 -47.62 8.38 1.07
C CYS A 798 -47.73 7.55 -0.21
N GLU A 799 -48.85 7.70 -0.91
CA GLU A 799 -49.02 7.12 -2.23
C GLU A 799 -48.27 7.94 -3.27
N VAL A 800 -47.42 7.27 -4.05
CA VAL A 800 -46.58 7.89 -5.08
C VAL A 800 -46.70 7.13 -6.40
N LEU A 801 -46.45 7.85 -7.49
CA LEU A 801 -46.28 7.29 -8.82
C LEU A 801 -44.79 7.36 -9.19
N TYR A 802 -44.17 6.19 -9.34
CA TYR A 802 -42.86 6.08 -9.97
C TYR A 802 -43.03 5.91 -11.48
N ARG A 803 -42.34 6.71 -12.29
CA ARG A 803 -42.28 6.60 -13.75
C ARG A 803 -40.87 6.86 -14.25
N ASP A 804 -40.20 5.82 -14.73
CA ASP A 804 -38.93 5.89 -15.47
C ASP A 804 -37.84 6.78 -14.82
N GLY A 805 -37.74 6.76 -13.50
CA GLY A 805 -36.74 7.53 -12.73
C GLY A 805 -37.25 8.83 -12.13
N GLU A 806 -38.54 9.14 -12.30
CA GLU A 806 -39.22 10.26 -11.66
C GLU A 806 -40.23 9.74 -10.63
N LEU A 807 -40.44 10.53 -9.57
CA LEU A 807 -41.36 10.23 -8.48
C LEU A 807 -42.32 11.40 -8.31
N GLU A 808 -43.61 11.13 -8.41
CA GLU A 808 -44.67 12.12 -8.24
C GLU A 808 -45.53 11.74 -7.02
N LEU A 809 -45.74 12.71 -6.11
CA LEU A 809 -46.65 12.54 -4.98
C LEU A 809 -48.10 12.57 -5.48
N MET A 810 -48.87 11.53 -5.17
CA MET A 810 -50.28 11.49 -5.54
C MET A 810 -51.10 12.23 -4.48
N ASN A 811 -51.76 13.32 -4.86
CA ASN A 811 -52.73 13.95 -3.98
C ASN A 811 -54.01 13.12 -3.91
N SER A 812 -54.64 13.09 -2.72
CA SER A 812 -55.93 12.43 -2.45
C SER A 812 -57.12 12.91 -3.29
N LYS A 813 -56.90 13.85 -4.23
CA LYS A 813 -57.91 14.36 -5.17
C LYS A 813 -57.86 13.71 -6.56
N ASP A 814 -56.84 12.93 -6.89
CA ASP A 814 -56.70 12.31 -8.23
C ASP A 814 -57.24 10.86 -8.30
N VAL A 815 -58.12 10.49 -7.37
CA VAL A 815 -58.92 9.26 -7.47
C VAL A 815 -60.24 9.57 -8.17
N LYS A 816 -60.24 9.51 -9.50
CA LYS A 816 -61.45 9.21 -10.30
C LYS A 816 -61.11 8.34 -11.49
#